data_AF-A0A6P0WYB5-F1
#
_entry.id   AF-A0A6P0WYB5-F1
#
_cell.length_a   1.000
_cell.length_b   1.000
_cell.length_c   1.000
_cell.angle_alpha   90.00
_cell.angle_beta   90.00
_cell.angle_gamma   90.00
#
_symmetry.space_group_name_H-M   'P 1'
#
loop_
_entity.id
_entity.type
_entity.pdbx_description
1 polymer ?
#
loop_
_entity_poly.entity_id
_entity_poly.type
_entity_poly.pdbx_seq_one_letter_code
_entity_poly.pdbx_strand_id
1 'polypeptide(L)'
;MTYFFRNNLPPKFIHNQGWLLSNLVLVQRGENNSPVKNDGKAYCKSFLSFCFQFRSLEGLGVGCALCLLTLLGWTQAVNAEGSRELTNNGGNRPFLDSRGDNDPVAQIPRRTTIQVFVNPGETINLGSSANGVNQGRIRYTNPNGVTNTCPTGGDQGRIRNRDQELAGPLPNGGGYDPCEVVVDIQGIWTIEFIGPDGATGLRNPRPTLANILPDQNNNDSFVSAWDVTVRNAIGDDIDGRAYATYIPLNVGDNGLRVNSRTFVQTQRGDLFRVNLNGIDPFGFIFFANNKGFTDAAGNPIFQSVFNNPVPNFHLPSEPDTAEDITFKLFFNPPNLDLPREAPVALFDLATNPPTIVGTTNTFLRQDPSPLPQLQNLSFEFRGMDGTPGRADPTKGGEFVFDTTEVGSVQITIDVNRNGILGDGNDVVLTRKTIVGTNIIPWDGRDSNGEPLPAGNTPYQSAVSFFVGDVHFPFLDPENDPTGLIIERLNGRTLEVEDRLVYYNDTLVNNQPGGPDPISGLLGVDSRQGAHAFNQSFGDAKGIDTWTSLATPVFLVDGILIQKAELTIDKVASTNLLQAGSQVSFTLTVRSLPNDQANPPLIPPDTFTPVEGIKVTDNVPDTIGNVTWTCEVTSGIGTCVTPSGTGNNVNVTLNLDPGAEVKITIDGVVSPLAGGELVNTAIVNVPPDTLEPNPQQDPDDPLGNVATARLDIALSPIQPIGIKSSRLAIDADGSGNLTTGDTVEYTIIYSNQDPEQDVLDFLATDTIDTSKVTFVPGSYSLDTSGGATVSANPTFNGSTDINLTNPNVLGTLPKGGSQVILKYRVRIDAAQGTQISNQAVATSQGGRLDRVVTDAFSSPGDLPTLIDDGVNTGNLPATDDDDPTVLTVGGASTFTTGEPRFVLVKRITNVIKNGLPIGSVNFGIPVDDPNDPNDNLPGWSQLSTGAPVGLFQFDQPLASGDLVEYTIYFLVEGTQFNNIQICDPIPQGTTFFRNSFGVNQGILLNQNGTEVAQTNAADTDTGRFFSPLAPLLSPPCPNQIEPQGAIFVDLGDITPTTPGNVGFVRFRVRID
;
A
#
# COMPACT_ATOMS: atom_id res chain seq x y z
N MET A 1 19.13 -50.30 12.13
CA MET A 1 18.01 -50.63 11.22
C MET A 1 17.80 -49.38 10.39
N THR A 2 18.41 -49.15 9.21
CA THR A 2 18.97 -50.00 8.14
C THR A 2 17.93 -50.46 7.11
N TYR A 3 18.06 -49.95 5.86
CA TYR A 3 17.22 -50.17 4.66
C TYR A 3 15.78 -49.59 4.73
N PHE A 4 15.20 -49.07 3.64
CA PHE A 4 15.48 -49.27 2.21
C PHE A 4 16.20 -48.11 1.48
N PHE A 5 16.45 -48.29 0.17
CA PHE A 5 17.34 -47.49 -0.70
C PHE A 5 16.76 -47.41 -2.13
N ARG A 6 17.32 -46.49 -2.95
CA ARG A 6 17.22 -46.31 -4.43
C ARG A 6 16.12 -45.39 -4.96
N ASN A 7 16.32 -44.64 -6.06
CA ASN A 7 17.52 -44.18 -6.78
C ASN A 7 17.09 -43.11 -7.83
N ASN A 8 17.92 -42.09 -8.11
CA ASN A 8 18.41 -41.71 -9.46
C ASN A 8 19.14 -40.34 -9.49
N LEU A 9 20.20 -40.27 -10.31
CA LEU A 9 21.12 -39.15 -10.61
C LEU A 9 21.87 -39.50 -11.94
N PRO A 10 22.71 -38.65 -12.57
CA PRO A 10 23.09 -37.25 -12.30
C PRO A 10 22.57 -36.35 -13.47
N PRO A 11 23.30 -35.71 -14.44
CA PRO A 11 24.70 -35.27 -14.59
C PRO A 11 24.99 -33.84 -15.17
N LYS A 12 25.98 -33.16 -14.55
CA LYS A 12 27.05 -32.32 -15.15
C LYS A 12 26.75 -31.02 -15.93
N PHE A 13 27.20 -29.90 -15.34
CA PHE A 13 28.40 -29.11 -15.75
C PHE A 13 29.05 -28.52 -14.44
N ILE A 14 30.36 -28.22 -14.22
CA ILE A 14 31.62 -28.12 -15.01
C ILE A 14 31.84 -26.72 -15.65
N HIS A 15 32.89 -25.91 -15.38
CA HIS A 15 34.17 -26.10 -14.64
C HIS A 15 34.76 -24.77 -14.08
N ASN A 16 35.40 -24.80 -12.89
CA ASN A 16 36.67 -24.11 -12.47
C ASN A 16 36.88 -24.34 -10.95
N GLN A 17 38.01 -24.80 -10.39
CA GLN A 17 39.42 -24.31 -10.38
C GLN A 17 39.58 -22.98 -9.59
N GLY A 18 40.28 -22.87 -8.44
CA GLY A 18 40.91 -23.86 -7.54
C GLY A 18 41.84 -23.22 -6.45
N TRP A 19 42.33 -24.03 -5.49
CA TRP A 19 43.47 -23.80 -4.55
C TRP A 19 43.39 -22.82 -3.34
N LEU A 20 43.31 -23.41 -2.13
CA LEU A 20 44.24 -23.35 -0.96
C LEU A 20 45.06 -22.08 -0.56
N LEU A 21 45.31 -21.97 0.77
CA LEU A 21 46.21 -21.05 1.53
C LEU A 21 45.69 -19.60 1.76
N SER A 22 46.19 -18.77 2.70
CA SER A 22 46.51 -18.93 4.16
C SER A 22 47.04 -17.59 4.76
N ASN A 23 46.44 -17.10 5.87
CA ASN A 23 46.99 -16.17 6.88
C ASN A 23 47.34 -14.68 6.57
N LEU A 24 47.17 -13.83 7.61
CA LEU A 24 47.76 -12.48 7.86
C LEU A 24 47.26 -11.32 6.95
N VAL A 25 47.28 -10.02 7.34
CA VAL A 25 48.14 -9.23 8.28
C VAL A 25 47.32 -8.25 9.18
N LEU A 26 47.97 -7.77 10.26
CA LEU A 26 47.54 -6.83 11.33
C LEU A 26 47.15 -5.40 10.89
N VAL A 27 46.49 -4.66 11.81
CA VAL A 27 46.95 -3.32 12.26
C VAL A 27 47.01 -3.24 13.80
N GLN A 28 47.95 -2.45 14.32
CA GLN A 28 48.27 -2.16 15.74
C GLN A 28 47.27 -1.15 16.39
N ARG A 29 47.32 -0.72 17.67
CA ARG A 29 48.25 -0.76 18.85
C ARG A 29 47.38 -0.51 20.13
N GLY A 30 47.81 -0.61 21.39
CA GLY A 30 49.16 -0.76 21.97
C GLY A 30 49.10 -1.16 23.47
N GLU A 31 50.20 -1.00 24.20
CA GLU A 31 50.53 -1.81 25.40
C GLU A 31 50.46 -1.07 26.75
N ASN A 32 50.38 -1.82 27.85
CA ASN A 32 51.06 -1.48 29.11
C ASN A 32 51.35 -2.74 29.96
N ASN A 33 52.46 -2.74 30.72
CA ASN A 33 53.02 -3.93 31.39
C ASN A 33 52.94 -3.86 32.92
N SER A 34 52.63 -5.00 33.59
CA SER A 34 53.38 -5.56 34.74
C SER A 34 52.72 -6.83 35.34
N PRO A 35 53.45 -7.72 36.08
CA PRO A 35 53.07 -9.13 36.18
C PRO A 35 52.99 -9.77 37.59
N VAL A 36 52.60 -11.06 37.59
CA VAL A 36 52.79 -12.11 38.64
C VAL A 36 51.81 -12.14 39.83
N LYS A 37 50.88 -13.12 39.81
CA LYS A 37 50.93 -14.33 40.67
C LYS A 37 49.96 -15.43 40.21
N ASN A 38 50.31 -16.69 40.50
CA ASN A 38 49.46 -17.87 40.30
C ASN A 38 48.69 -18.20 41.59
N ASP A 39 47.47 -18.73 41.41
CA ASP A 39 46.77 -19.78 42.18
C ASP A 39 45.24 -19.55 42.05
N GLY A 40 44.37 -20.55 41.87
CA GLY A 40 44.62 -21.96 41.58
C GLY A 40 43.32 -22.80 41.68
N LYS A 41 43.07 -23.67 40.68
CA LYS A 41 41.93 -24.60 40.55
C LYS A 41 40.56 -23.99 40.19
N ALA A 42 40.03 -24.41 39.04
CA ALA A 42 38.60 -24.45 38.77
C ALA A 42 38.09 -25.90 38.88
N TYR A 43 36.81 -26.08 39.20
CA TYR A 43 36.08 -27.33 39.00
C TYR A 43 34.73 -27.01 38.35
N CYS A 44 34.43 -27.68 37.24
CA CYS A 44 33.17 -27.51 36.52
C CYS A 44 32.19 -28.66 36.83
N LYS A 45 30.90 -28.43 36.55
CA LYS A 45 29.78 -29.32 36.89
C LYS A 45 29.87 -30.65 36.13
N SER A 46 29.55 -31.76 36.82
CA SER A 46 29.39 -33.08 36.21
C SER A 46 27.92 -33.35 35.86
N PHE A 47 27.63 -33.49 34.56
CA PHE A 47 26.37 -34.09 34.08
C PHE A 47 26.35 -35.60 34.37
N LEU A 48 25.16 -36.19 34.58
CA LEU A 48 25.02 -37.64 34.64
C LEU A 48 23.66 -38.12 34.08
N SER A 49 23.64 -38.54 32.82
CA SER A 49 22.64 -39.46 32.26
C SER A 49 23.06 -39.94 30.88
N PHE A 50 23.53 -41.19 30.80
CA PHE A 50 22.94 -42.28 30.00
C PHE A 50 23.87 -43.49 30.07
N CYS A 51 23.32 -44.68 30.26
CA CYS A 51 24.09 -45.92 30.25
C CYS A 51 23.26 -47.04 29.65
N PHE A 52 23.73 -47.66 28.56
CA PHE A 52 23.39 -49.04 28.25
C PHE A 52 24.47 -49.70 27.37
N GLN A 53 24.62 -51.01 27.59
CA GLN A 53 25.53 -51.94 26.91
C GLN A 53 27.04 -51.75 27.12
N PHE A 54 27.61 -52.66 27.91
CA PHE A 54 28.68 -53.53 27.40
C PHE A 54 28.49 -54.97 27.89
N ARG A 55 29.20 -55.92 27.27
CA ARG A 55 29.03 -57.36 27.48
C ARG A 55 29.90 -57.92 28.62
N SER A 56 29.36 -58.95 29.29
CA SER A 56 30.04 -60.13 29.85
C SER A 56 31.50 -60.03 30.30
N LEU A 57 31.73 -60.23 31.61
CA LEU A 57 32.85 -61.03 32.12
C LEU A 57 32.48 -61.57 33.52
N GLU A 58 33.01 -62.75 33.87
CA GLU A 58 32.67 -63.49 35.11
C GLU A 58 33.64 -63.13 36.24
N GLY A 59 33.18 -63.10 37.51
CA GLY A 59 34.09 -62.87 38.65
C GLY A 59 33.43 -62.78 40.03
N LEU A 60 33.53 -63.86 40.80
CA LEU A 60 33.41 -64.00 42.26
C LEU A 60 32.57 -62.98 43.07
N GLY A 61 31.47 -63.46 43.66
CA GLY A 61 30.73 -62.73 44.71
C GLY A 61 31.04 -63.23 46.13
N VAL A 62 31.55 -62.35 47.00
CA VAL A 62 31.43 -62.42 48.47
C VAL A 62 31.24 -60.99 48.98
N GLY A 63 30.02 -60.59 49.33
CA GLY A 63 29.75 -59.21 49.78
C GLY A 63 28.34 -58.90 50.28
N CYS A 64 27.30 -59.58 49.77
CA CYS A 64 25.89 -59.23 50.08
C CYS A 64 25.47 -59.39 51.55
N ALA A 65 26.27 -60.04 52.40
CA ALA A 65 25.90 -60.33 53.79
C ALA A 65 25.89 -59.10 54.72
N LEU A 66 26.67 -58.04 54.41
CA LEU A 66 26.78 -56.88 55.31
C LEU A 66 25.75 -55.78 55.05
N CYS A 67 25.25 -55.65 53.80
CA CYS A 67 24.26 -54.63 53.45
C CYS A 67 22.84 -54.94 53.95
N LEU A 68 22.53 -56.19 54.29
CA LEU A 68 21.20 -56.58 54.76
C LEU A 68 20.85 -56.03 56.16
N LEU A 69 21.85 -55.73 56.99
CA LEU A 69 21.64 -55.25 58.37
C LEU A 69 21.57 -53.72 58.50
N THR A 70 21.93 -52.98 57.45
CA THR A 70 21.83 -51.51 57.41
C THR A 70 20.52 -50.99 56.81
N LEU A 71 19.64 -51.88 56.34
CA LEU A 71 18.36 -51.55 55.70
C LEU A 71 17.14 -51.60 56.65
N LEU A 72 17.33 -52.05 57.90
CA LEU A 72 16.28 -52.15 58.91
C LEU A 72 16.22 -50.96 59.89
N GLY A 73 16.97 -49.89 59.62
CA GLY A 73 17.08 -48.70 60.48
C GLY A 73 16.35 -47.45 59.97
N TRP A 74 15.69 -47.52 58.80
CA TRP A 74 14.92 -46.40 58.27
C TRP A 74 13.49 -46.51 58.78
N THR A 75 13.22 -45.84 59.91
CA THR A 75 11.84 -45.49 60.26
C THR A 75 11.26 -44.67 59.12
N GLN A 76 10.21 -45.18 58.47
CA GLN A 76 9.45 -44.37 57.53
C GLN A 76 8.92 -43.13 58.29
N ALA A 77 8.81 -42.00 57.60
CA ALA A 77 8.05 -40.88 58.14
C ALA A 77 6.65 -41.40 58.47
N VAL A 78 6.20 -41.12 59.70
CA VAL A 78 4.85 -41.46 60.13
C VAL A 78 3.88 -40.47 59.49
N ASN A 79 2.69 -40.91 59.16
CA ASN A 79 1.76 -40.20 58.28
C ASN A 79 0.57 -39.64 59.08
N ALA A 80 0.23 -38.38 58.81
CA ALA A 80 -0.75 -37.56 59.52
C ALA A 80 -0.83 -36.18 58.84
N GLU A 81 -1.94 -35.46 59.02
CA GLU A 81 -2.16 -34.18 58.32
C GLU A 81 -2.48 -33.02 59.29
N GLY A 82 -1.57 -32.05 59.40
CA GLY A 82 -1.87 -30.76 60.04
C GLY A 82 -0.67 -29.87 60.37
N SER A 83 -0.60 -29.45 61.63
CA SER A 83 0.39 -28.47 62.13
C SER A 83 1.86 -28.88 61.95
N ARG A 84 2.13 -30.18 61.87
CA ARG A 84 3.48 -30.73 61.65
C ARG A 84 3.97 -30.50 60.20
N GLU A 85 3.11 -30.62 59.18
CA GLU A 85 3.44 -30.30 57.77
C GLU A 85 3.79 -28.83 57.63
N LEU A 86 2.96 -27.95 58.20
CA LEU A 86 3.16 -26.49 58.21
C LEU A 86 4.47 -26.08 58.90
N THR A 87 5.00 -26.90 59.81
CA THR A 87 6.25 -26.63 60.56
C THR A 87 7.47 -27.43 60.10
N ASN A 88 7.34 -28.28 59.08
CA ASN A 88 8.38 -29.22 58.67
C ASN A 88 9.61 -28.52 58.03
N ASN A 89 9.40 -27.40 57.33
CA ASN A 89 10.45 -26.68 56.62
C ASN A 89 11.19 -25.62 57.49
N GLY A 90 10.98 -25.64 58.81
CA GLY A 90 11.60 -24.70 59.75
C GLY A 90 10.94 -23.31 59.76
N GLY A 91 11.72 -22.29 60.12
CA GLY A 91 11.22 -20.94 60.37
C GLY A 91 10.52 -20.80 61.74
N ASN A 92 9.51 -19.95 61.79
CA ASN A 92 8.62 -19.69 62.92
C ASN A 92 7.36 -20.55 62.84
N ARG A 93 6.71 -20.81 63.98
CA ARG A 93 5.48 -21.60 64.07
C ARG A 93 4.29 -20.77 63.59
N PRO A 94 3.58 -21.17 62.51
CA PRO A 94 2.25 -20.67 62.25
C PRO A 94 1.27 -21.33 63.23
N PHE A 95 0.66 -20.53 64.10
CA PHE A 95 -0.43 -20.96 64.97
C PHE A 95 -1.75 -20.83 64.20
N LEU A 96 -2.66 -21.79 64.39
CA LEU A 96 -3.98 -21.75 63.75
C LEU A 96 -4.84 -20.70 64.46
N ASP A 97 -5.37 -19.71 63.73
CA ASP A 97 -6.14 -18.63 64.34
C ASP A 97 -7.56 -19.09 64.69
N SER A 98 -8.06 -18.65 65.85
CA SER A 98 -9.42 -18.93 66.33
C SER A 98 -10.08 -17.72 67.01
N ARG A 99 -9.67 -16.48 66.67
CA ARG A 99 -10.26 -15.23 67.20
C ARG A 99 -11.69 -14.97 66.71
N GLY A 100 -12.08 -15.58 65.59
CA GLY A 100 -13.44 -15.52 65.04
C GLY A 100 -13.82 -14.17 64.44
N ASP A 101 -15.13 -13.91 64.44
CA ASP A 101 -15.78 -12.84 63.66
C ASP A 101 -15.55 -11.42 64.23
N ASN A 102 -14.91 -11.29 65.40
CA ASN A 102 -14.67 -10.00 66.07
C ASN A 102 -13.46 -9.23 65.49
N ASP A 103 -12.64 -9.90 64.66
CA ASP A 103 -11.37 -9.40 64.13
C ASP A 103 -11.09 -9.98 62.72
N PRO A 104 -11.97 -9.75 61.72
CA PRO A 104 -11.84 -10.31 60.36
C PRO A 104 -10.83 -9.52 59.51
N VAL A 105 -10.15 -10.20 58.59
CA VAL A 105 -9.24 -9.56 57.61
C VAL A 105 -9.95 -9.50 56.26
N ALA A 106 -10.13 -8.30 55.72
CA ALA A 106 -10.87 -8.05 54.47
C ALA A 106 -12.21 -8.82 54.40
N GLN A 107 -12.99 -8.78 55.50
CA GLN A 107 -14.26 -9.50 55.73
C GLN A 107 -14.14 -11.03 55.97
N ILE A 108 -12.99 -11.66 55.76
CA ILE A 108 -12.81 -13.10 56.06
C ILE A 108 -12.67 -13.32 57.59
N PRO A 109 -13.47 -14.19 58.24
CA PRO A 109 -13.36 -14.48 59.67
C PRO A 109 -12.05 -15.21 60.05
N ARG A 110 -11.38 -14.80 61.13
CA ARG A 110 -10.19 -15.48 61.69
C ARG A 110 -10.57 -16.77 62.44
N ARG A 111 -11.11 -17.75 61.71
CA ARG A 111 -11.50 -19.09 62.15
C ARG A 111 -11.27 -20.08 61.00
N THR A 112 -10.45 -21.11 61.21
CA THR A 112 -10.23 -22.16 60.19
C THR A 112 -11.27 -23.27 60.31
N THR A 113 -11.69 -23.83 59.19
CA THR A 113 -12.31 -25.17 59.13
C THR A 113 -11.49 -26.08 58.22
N ILE A 114 -11.24 -27.31 58.66
CA ILE A 114 -10.50 -28.32 57.89
C ILE A 114 -11.52 -29.34 57.37
N GLN A 115 -11.59 -29.50 56.06
CA GLN A 115 -12.40 -30.51 55.38
C GLN A 115 -11.58 -31.79 55.22
N VAL A 116 -12.18 -32.97 55.43
CA VAL A 116 -11.50 -34.27 55.21
C VAL A 116 -12.41 -35.27 54.51
N PHE A 117 -11.93 -35.87 53.41
CA PHE A 117 -12.67 -36.90 52.68
C PHE A 117 -12.45 -38.31 53.26
N VAL A 118 -13.55 -39.02 53.54
CA VAL A 118 -13.55 -40.38 54.09
C VAL A 118 -14.66 -41.29 53.53
N ASN A 119 -14.39 -42.59 53.59
CA ASN A 119 -15.29 -43.69 53.23
C ASN A 119 -15.79 -44.45 54.48
N PRO A 120 -16.96 -45.12 54.42
CA PRO A 120 -17.45 -45.95 55.51
C PRO A 120 -16.47 -47.07 55.87
N GLY A 121 -16.20 -47.24 57.17
CA GLY A 121 -15.22 -48.20 57.69
C GLY A 121 -13.78 -47.68 57.78
N GLU A 122 -13.52 -46.44 57.36
CA GLU A 122 -12.32 -45.69 57.73
C GLU A 122 -12.52 -45.01 59.09
N THR A 123 -11.46 -44.41 59.65
CA THR A 123 -11.51 -43.67 60.92
C THR A 123 -10.78 -42.34 60.78
N ILE A 124 -11.40 -41.24 61.23
CA ILE A 124 -10.73 -39.93 61.38
C ILE A 124 -10.16 -39.86 62.80
N ASN A 125 -8.86 -39.59 62.93
CA ASN A 125 -8.14 -39.48 64.19
C ASN A 125 -7.84 -38.00 64.44
N LEU A 126 -8.56 -37.39 65.38
CA LEU A 126 -8.50 -35.94 65.62
C LEU A 126 -7.62 -35.61 66.82
N GLY A 127 -6.71 -34.64 66.65
CA GLY A 127 -5.78 -34.17 67.68
C GLY A 127 -5.69 -32.65 67.76
N SER A 128 -5.54 -32.09 68.97
CA SER A 128 -5.33 -30.66 69.17
C SER A 128 -4.61 -30.33 70.48
N SER A 129 -3.78 -29.29 70.46
CA SER A 129 -3.22 -28.64 71.65
C SER A 129 -4.23 -27.76 72.39
N ALA A 130 -5.43 -27.55 71.86
CA ALA A 130 -6.50 -26.82 72.53
C ALA A 130 -7.50 -27.74 73.27
N ASN A 131 -7.68 -28.98 72.81
CA ASN A 131 -8.71 -29.88 73.35
C ASN A 131 -8.56 -30.07 74.87
N GLY A 132 -9.63 -29.82 75.62
CA GLY A 132 -9.65 -29.99 77.08
C GLY A 132 -9.01 -28.86 77.90
N VAL A 133 -8.53 -27.77 77.28
CA VAL A 133 -7.99 -26.59 77.99
C VAL A 133 -8.97 -25.42 77.87
N ASN A 134 -9.59 -25.07 79.00
CA ASN A 134 -10.65 -24.05 79.12
C ASN A 134 -11.78 -24.25 78.08
N GLN A 135 -12.00 -23.29 77.17
CA GLN A 135 -13.03 -23.41 76.13
C GLN A 135 -12.56 -24.26 74.93
N GLY A 136 -11.29 -24.67 74.88
CA GLY A 136 -10.69 -25.35 73.73
C GLY A 136 -11.22 -26.78 73.51
N ARG A 137 -11.58 -27.07 72.26
CA ARG A 137 -12.19 -28.34 71.83
C ARG A 137 -12.11 -28.54 70.32
N ILE A 138 -12.24 -29.80 69.88
CA ILE A 138 -12.41 -30.15 68.48
C ILE A 138 -13.90 -30.44 68.24
N ARG A 139 -14.52 -29.72 67.30
CA ARG A 139 -15.88 -29.99 66.80
C ARG A 139 -15.75 -30.66 65.43
N TYR A 140 -16.62 -31.63 65.14
CA TYR A 140 -16.64 -32.30 63.83
C TYR A 140 -18.07 -32.49 63.35
N THR A 141 -18.30 -32.28 62.05
CA THR A 141 -19.62 -32.36 61.42
C THR A 141 -19.57 -33.29 60.22
N ASN A 142 -20.52 -34.23 60.13
CA ASN A 142 -20.58 -35.18 59.02
C ASN A 142 -21.24 -34.56 57.76
N PRO A 143 -21.12 -35.20 56.57
CA PRO A 143 -21.73 -34.75 55.32
C PRO A 143 -23.23 -34.41 55.37
N ASN A 144 -23.98 -34.99 56.32
CA ASN A 144 -25.42 -34.76 56.52
C ASN A 144 -25.72 -33.59 57.48
N GLY A 145 -24.71 -32.84 57.92
CA GLY A 145 -24.86 -31.71 58.85
C GLY A 145 -25.01 -32.11 60.33
N VAL A 146 -24.67 -33.34 60.71
CA VAL A 146 -24.72 -33.77 62.13
C VAL A 146 -23.41 -33.42 62.82
N THR A 147 -23.46 -32.43 63.71
CA THR A 147 -22.32 -31.94 64.49
C THR A 147 -22.16 -32.67 65.82
N ASN A 148 -20.93 -33.09 66.11
CA ASN A 148 -20.48 -33.66 67.38
C ASN A 148 -19.22 -32.93 67.90
N THR A 149 -18.67 -33.35 69.03
CA THR A 149 -17.49 -32.74 69.65
C THR A 149 -16.67 -33.81 70.36
N CYS A 150 -15.35 -33.72 70.25
CA CYS A 150 -14.42 -34.65 70.88
C CYS A 150 -14.50 -34.61 72.42
N PRO A 151 -14.21 -35.73 73.12
CA PRO A 151 -14.13 -35.75 74.58
C PRO A 151 -13.13 -34.71 75.09
N THR A 152 -13.54 -33.84 76.02
CA THR A 152 -12.70 -32.77 76.57
C THR A 152 -12.23 -33.06 78.00
N GLY A 153 -12.18 -34.34 78.39
CA GLY A 153 -11.76 -34.77 79.72
C GLY A 153 -10.86 -36.01 79.63
N GLY A 154 -9.70 -35.95 80.27
CA GLY A 154 -8.63 -36.94 80.08
C GLY A 154 -7.63 -36.50 79.03
N ASP A 155 -6.95 -37.48 78.43
CA ASP A 155 -5.82 -37.27 77.50
C ASP A 155 -6.24 -37.43 76.02
N GLN A 156 -7.51 -37.74 75.77
CA GLN A 156 -8.01 -38.03 74.42
C GLN A 156 -8.12 -36.76 73.56
N GLY A 157 -7.73 -36.87 72.29
CA GLY A 157 -7.62 -35.76 71.34
C GLY A 157 -6.57 -34.71 71.72
N ARG A 158 -5.67 -34.99 72.66
CA ARG A 158 -4.76 -33.99 73.28
C ARG A 158 -3.33 -34.14 72.77
N ILE A 159 -2.89 -33.19 71.94
CA ILE A 159 -1.46 -33.04 71.62
C ILE A 159 -0.79 -32.25 72.76
N ARG A 160 0.25 -32.80 73.40
CA ARG A 160 0.95 -32.16 74.52
C ARG A 160 2.35 -31.64 74.21
N ASN A 161 3.08 -32.26 73.28
CA ASN A 161 4.49 -31.95 73.03
C ASN A 161 4.85 -32.20 71.55
N ARG A 162 6.04 -31.75 71.15
CA ARG A 162 6.51 -31.87 69.75
C ARG A 162 6.69 -33.32 69.31
N ASP A 163 7.02 -34.24 70.23
CA ASP A 163 7.19 -35.66 69.90
C ASP A 163 5.86 -36.28 69.46
N GLN A 164 4.77 -35.97 70.17
CA GLN A 164 3.39 -36.37 69.78
C GLN A 164 2.92 -35.70 68.50
N GLU A 165 3.24 -34.41 68.31
CA GLU A 165 2.90 -33.67 67.08
C GLU A 165 3.62 -34.23 65.84
N LEU A 166 4.84 -34.75 66.00
CA LEU A 166 5.58 -35.42 64.93
C LEU A 166 5.11 -36.87 64.70
N ALA A 167 4.83 -37.61 65.77
CA ALA A 167 4.41 -39.01 65.71
C ALA A 167 2.94 -39.22 65.32
N GLY A 168 2.10 -38.18 65.35
CA GLY A 168 0.67 -38.28 65.02
C GLY A 168 -0.11 -39.12 66.05
N PRO A 169 -1.25 -39.72 65.65
CA PRO A 169 -2.10 -40.47 66.58
C PRO A 169 -1.59 -41.89 66.90
N LEU A 170 -1.74 -42.33 68.15
CA LEU A 170 -1.56 -43.73 68.56
C LEU A 170 -2.37 -44.67 67.63
N PRO A 171 -1.86 -45.87 67.27
CA PRO A 171 -0.76 -46.61 67.89
C PRO A 171 0.65 -46.22 67.42
N ASN A 172 0.79 -45.15 66.62
CA ASN A 172 2.11 -44.67 66.17
C ASN A 172 3.04 -44.36 67.36
N GLY A 173 4.31 -44.76 67.24
CA GLY A 173 5.25 -44.83 68.36
C GLY A 173 5.57 -43.46 68.97
N GLY A 174 5.00 -43.16 70.14
CA GLY A 174 5.14 -41.86 70.80
C GLY A 174 4.02 -40.86 70.52
N GLY A 175 2.98 -41.28 69.78
CA GLY A 175 1.84 -40.45 69.40
C GLY A 175 0.93 -39.99 70.54
N TYR A 176 -0.07 -39.18 70.20
CA TYR A 176 -1.15 -38.77 71.12
C TYR A 176 -2.33 -39.75 71.09
N ASP A 177 -3.10 -39.80 72.18
CA ASP A 177 -4.35 -40.57 72.27
C ASP A 177 -5.45 -39.86 71.43
N PRO A 178 -5.93 -40.43 70.30
CA PRO A 178 -6.78 -39.71 69.37
C PRO A 178 -8.24 -39.63 69.80
N CYS A 179 -8.90 -38.54 69.42
CA CYS A 179 -10.36 -38.54 69.29
C CYS A 179 -10.70 -39.29 68.01
N GLU A 180 -11.02 -40.58 68.12
CA GLU A 180 -11.41 -41.43 67.00
C GLU A 180 -12.87 -41.17 66.59
N VAL A 181 -13.08 -40.91 65.30
CA VAL A 181 -14.40 -40.80 64.67
C VAL A 181 -14.52 -41.94 63.66
N VAL A 182 -15.29 -42.97 64.01
CA VAL A 182 -15.60 -44.09 63.13
C VAL A 182 -16.57 -43.61 62.04
N VAL A 183 -16.19 -43.81 60.77
CA VAL A 183 -16.94 -43.27 59.63
C VAL A 183 -18.04 -44.25 59.20
N ASP A 184 -19.29 -43.79 59.24
CA ASP A 184 -20.48 -44.53 58.81
C ASP A 184 -21.00 -44.09 57.42
N ILE A 185 -20.80 -42.81 57.06
CA ILE A 185 -21.20 -42.23 55.77
C ILE A 185 -20.01 -41.70 54.98
N GLN A 186 -20.03 -41.94 53.66
CA GLN A 186 -19.05 -41.39 52.73
C GLN A 186 -19.24 -39.88 52.57
N GLY A 187 -18.13 -39.13 52.49
CA GLY A 187 -18.14 -37.74 52.07
C GLY A 187 -17.07 -36.91 52.75
N ILE A 188 -17.25 -35.60 52.71
CA ILE A 188 -16.38 -34.62 53.34
C ILE A 188 -16.92 -34.28 54.72
N TRP A 189 -16.14 -34.57 55.76
CA TRP A 189 -16.41 -34.17 57.13
C TRP A 189 -15.70 -32.85 57.42
N THR A 190 -16.36 -31.93 58.14
CA THR A 190 -15.80 -30.61 58.47
C THR A 190 -15.39 -30.57 59.94
N ILE A 191 -14.12 -30.26 60.18
CA ILE A 191 -13.47 -30.19 61.49
C ILE A 191 -13.21 -28.72 61.85
N GLU A 192 -13.52 -28.33 63.08
CA GLU A 192 -13.29 -27.00 63.62
C GLU A 192 -12.48 -27.09 64.91
N PHE A 193 -11.34 -26.39 64.94
CA PHE A 193 -10.42 -26.34 66.06
C PHE A 193 -10.60 -25.04 66.85
N ILE A 194 -11.19 -25.13 68.04
CA ILE A 194 -11.53 -23.97 68.87
C ILE A 194 -10.44 -23.77 69.93
N GLY A 195 -9.89 -22.56 70.02
CA GLY A 195 -8.87 -22.19 71.01
C GLY A 195 -9.40 -22.02 72.44
N PRO A 196 -8.54 -22.10 73.47
CA PRO A 196 -8.92 -22.03 74.88
C PRO A 196 -9.71 -20.81 75.33
N ASP A 197 -9.46 -19.64 74.76
CA ASP A 197 -10.14 -18.38 75.14
C ASP A 197 -11.56 -18.28 74.53
N GLY A 198 -11.91 -19.16 73.59
CA GLY A 198 -13.17 -19.14 72.86
C GLY A 198 -13.22 -18.05 71.76
N ALA A 199 -14.35 -17.99 71.06
CA ALA A 199 -14.53 -17.15 69.86
C ALA A 199 -14.72 -15.63 70.12
N THR A 200 -14.21 -15.14 71.27
CA THR A 200 -14.13 -13.72 71.63
C THR A 200 -12.74 -13.33 72.13
N GLY A 201 -11.78 -14.26 72.13
CA GLY A 201 -10.40 -13.98 72.49
C GLY A 201 -9.68 -13.18 71.40
N LEU A 202 -8.75 -12.32 71.80
CA LEU A 202 -7.95 -11.45 70.90
C LEU A 202 -6.44 -11.55 71.18
N ARG A 203 -6.00 -12.58 71.90
CA ARG A 203 -4.61 -12.72 72.34
C ARG A 203 -3.76 -13.46 71.31
N ASN A 204 -2.81 -12.73 70.74
CA ASN A 204 -1.78 -13.28 69.85
C ASN A 204 -0.88 -14.33 70.57
N PRO A 205 -0.35 -15.33 69.83
CA PRO A 205 0.68 -16.23 70.31
C PRO A 205 1.99 -15.49 70.62
N ARG A 206 2.95 -16.19 71.22
CA ARG A 206 4.32 -15.68 71.37
C ARG A 206 5.18 -16.14 70.18
N PRO A 207 6.07 -15.28 69.64
CA PRO A 207 7.06 -15.66 68.65
C PRO A 207 7.80 -16.95 69.04
N THR A 208 7.59 -18.00 68.24
CA THR A 208 8.08 -19.36 68.53
C THR A 208 8.66 -19.97 67.26
N LEU A 209 9.70 -20.81 67.38
CA LEU A 209 10.30 -21.53 66.25
C LEU A 209 9.45 -22.74 65.86
N ALA A 210 9.45 -23.10 64.57
CA ALA A 210 8.65 -24.18 64.02
C ALA A 210 8.92 -25.55 64.67
N ASN A 211 10.12 -25.79 65.19
CA ASN A 211 10.49 -27.01 65.91
C ASN A 211 10.09 -27.03 67.40
N ILE A 212 9.46 -25.98 67.94
CA ILE A 212 9.06 -25.89 69.36
C ILE A 212 7.55 -25.77 69.46
N LEU A 213 6.87 -26.80 69.99
CA LEU A 213 5.47 -26.71 70.40
C LEU A 213 5.37 -26.09 71.81
N PRO A 214 4.78 -24.90 72.00
CA PRO A 214 4.64 -24.30 73.33
C PRO A 214 3.39 -24.83 74.05
N ASP A 215 3.42 -24.77 75.39
CA ASP A 215 2.26 -25.06 76.24
C ASP A 215 1.08 -24.15 75.89
N GLN A 216 -0.11 -24.77 75.76
CA GLN A 216 -1.37 -24.08 75.52
C GLN A 216 -2.00 -23.63 76.85
N ASN A 217 -2.36 -22.36 76.94
CA ASN A 217 -2.84 -21.67 78.13
C ASN A 217 -4.36 -21.40 78.03
N ASN A 218 -5.04 -21.25 79.17
CA ASN A 218 -6.50 -21.07 79.25
C ASN A 218 -7.05 -19.86 78.47
N ASN A 219 -6.22 -18.85 78.19
CA ASN A 219 -6.58 -17.59 77.54
C ASN A 219 -5.80 -17.37 76.23
N ASP A 220 -5.41 -18.45 75.54
CA ASP A 220 -4.87 -18.38 74.19
C ASP A 220 -6.01 -18.38 73.16
N SER A 221 -5.98 -17.48 72.17
CA SER A 221 -7.03 -17.29 71.18
C SER A 221 -6.69 -17.97 69.83
N PHE A 222 -5.90 -19.03 69.90
CA PHE A 222 -5.27 -19.75 68.78
C PHE A 222 -5.00 -21.20 69.18
N VAL A 223 -4.61 -22.05 68.22
CA VAL A 223 -4.25 -23.46 68.46
C VAL A 223 -2.80 -23.73 68.03
N SER A 224 -1.96 -24.20 68.97
CA SER A 224 -0.51 -24.41 68.79
C SER A 224 -0.11 -25.65 67.99
N ALA A 225 -0.93 -26.70 68.04
CA ALA A 225 -0.84 -27.90 67.21
C ALA A 225 -2.24 -28.51 66.98
N TRP A 226 -2.43 -29.09 65.81
CA TRP A 226 -3.65 -29.78 65.38
C TRP A 226 -3.31 -30.86 64.33
N ASP A 227 -4.18 -31.87 64.24
CA ASP A 227 -4.00 -33.08 63.42
C ASP A 227 -5.38 -33.64 63.00
N VAL A 228 -5.52 -34.00 61.71
CA VAL A 228 -6.67 -34.69 61.10
C VAL A 228 -6.17 -35.88 60.26
N THR A 229 -5.86 -37.00 60.90
CA THR A 229 -5.35 -38.21 60.23
C THR A 229 -6.47 -39.19 59.85
N VAL A 230 -6.62 -39.50 58.57
CA VAL A 230 -7.49 -40.60 58.11
C VAL A 230 -6.75 -41.93 58.24
N ARG A 231 -7.45 -42.99 58.68
CA ARG A 231 -6.95 -44.38 58.63
C ARG A 231 -7.84 -45.30 57.80
N ASN A 232 -7.20 -46.19 57.05
CA ASN A 232 -7.85 -47.29 56.37
C ASN A 232 -8.38 -48.36 57.35
N ALA A 233 -9.18 -49.31 56.86
CA ALA A 233 -9.80 -50.35 57.67
C ALA A 233 -8.83 -51.42 58.25
N ILE A 234 -7.52 -51.35 57.94
CA ILE A 234 -6.47 -52.19 58.54
C ILE A 234 -5.51 -51.41 59.46
N GLY A 235 -5.68 -50.09 59.58
CA GLY A 235 -4.96 -49.22 60.52
C GLY A 235 -3.85 -48.37 59.91
N ASP A 236 -3.59 -48.42 58.60
CA ASP A 236 -2.60 -47.54 57.97
C ASP A 236 -3.17 -46.13 57.77
N ASP A 237 -2.33 -45.12 58.02
CA ASP A 237 -2.63 -43.70 57.82
C ASP A 237 -2.73 -43.36 56.30
N ILE A 238 -3.69 -42.50 55.91
CA ILE A 238 -3.93 -42.08 54.51
C ILE A 238 -3.80 -40.55 54.39
N ASP A 239 -2.65 -40.06 53.88
CA ASP A 239 -2.44 -38.64 53.61
C ASP A 239 -3.16 -38.15 52.34
N GLY A 240 -3.22 -36.83 52.15
CA GLY A 240 -3.73 -36.18 50.94
C GLY A 240 -5.25 -36.07 50.88
N ARG A 241 -5.94 -36.11 52.02
CA ARG A 241 -7.40 -36.10 52.13
C ARG A 241 -7.95 -34.94 52.97
N ALA A 242 -7.12 -34.33 53.82
CA ALA A 242 -7.42 -33.12 54.56
C ALA A 242 -7.05 -31.85 53.75
N TYR A 243 -7.96 -30.88 53.69
CA TYR A 243 -7.78 -29.58 53.04
C TYR A 243 -8.52 -28.46 53.77
N ALA A 244 -8.32 -27.22 53.33
CA ALA A 244 -9.11 -26.05 53.72
C ALA A 244 -9.52 -25.23 52.49
N THR A 245 -10.53 -24.35 52.62
CA THR A 245 -10.82 -23.31 51.61
C THR A 245 -10.01 -22.03 51.83
N TYR A 246 -9.65 -21.74 53.09
CA TYR A 246 -8.69 -20.70 53.48
C TYR A 246 -8.09 -21.05 54.85
N ILE A 247 -6.91 -20.50 55.16
CA ILE A 247 -6.22 -20.75 56.43
C ILE A 247 -5.76 -19.42 57.05
N PRO A 248 -6.46 -18.90 58.07
CA PRO A 248 -5.97 -17.80 58.91
C PRO A 248 -4.90 -18.30 59.88
N LEU A 249 -3.73 -17.66 59.86
CA LEU A 249 -2.54 -18.06 60.61
C LEU A 249 -1.91 -16.85 61.32
N ASN A 250 -1.27 -17.11 62.46
CA ASN A 250 -0.65 -16.07 63.28
C ASN A 250 0.70 -16.56 63.83
N VAL A 251 1.73 -15.72 63.83
CA VAL A 251 3.08 -16.05 64.33
C VAL A 251 3.48 -15.29 65.60
N GLY A 252 2.73 -14.24 65.96
CA GLY A 252 2.78 -13.57 67.26
C GLY A 252 3.50 -12.21 67.31
N ASP A 253 4.30 -11.86 66.31
CA ASP A 253 4.93 -10.53 66.14
C ASP A 253 5.42 -10.38 64.67
N ASN A 254 5.89 -9.20 64.29
CA ASN A 254 6.55 -8.95 63.00
C ASN A 254 8.02 -9.39 62.99
N GLY A 255 8.57 -9.68 61.81
CA GLY A 255 9.99 -10.06 61.61
C GLY A 255 10.25 -11.58 61.66
N LEU A 256 9.25 -12.42 61.41
CA LEU A 256 9.21 -13.86 61.69
C LEU A 256 8.94 -14.69 60.41
N ARG A 257 9.84 -15.62 60.06
CA ARG A 257 9.82 -16.32 58.76
C ARG A 257 8.88 -17.53 58.76
N VAL A 258 7.91 -17.59 57.84
CA VAL A 258 7.03 -18.75 57.63
C VAL A 258 7.47 -19.54 56.41
N ASN A 259 7.82 -20.81 56.62
CA ASN A 259 8.29 -21.71 55.55
C ASN A 259 7.25 -22.78 55.16
N SER A 260 5.97 -22.59 55.51
CA SER A 260 4.91 -23.58 55.24
C SER A 260 4.87 -23.98 53.76
N ARG A 261 4.59 -25.25 53.50
CA ARG A 261 4.32 -25.78 52.16
C ARG A 261 2.92 -26.39 52.13
N THR A 262 2.19 -26.11 51.06
CA THR A 262 0.82 -26.59 50.82
C THR A 262 0.64 -26.95 49.35
N PHE A 263 -0.49 -27.58 49.03
CA PHE A 263 -0.86 -27.99 47.69
C PHE A 263 -2.23 -27.41 47.32
N VAL A 264 -2.33 -26.69 46.21
CA VAL A 264 -3.58 -26.11 45.73
C VAL A 264 -4.10 -26.96 44.58
N GLN A 265 -5.29 -27.53 44.76
CA GLN A 265 -6.01 -28.31 43.76
C GLN A 265 -7.12 -27.44 43.13
N THR A 266 -7.02 -27.18 41.83
CA THR A 266 -8.05 -26.42 41.09
C THR A 266 -9.23 -27.31 40.73
N GLN A 267 -10.38 -26.67 40.47
CA GLN A 267 -11.58 -27.34 39.97
C GLN A 267 -11.34 -28.03 38.61
N ARG A 268 -10.43 -27.50 37.77
CA ARG A 268 -10.07 -28.07 36.46
C ARG A 268 -9.14 -29.29 36.53
N GLY A 269 -8.64 -29.64 37.73
CA GLY A 269 -7.74 -30.79 37.94
C GLY A 269 -6.25 -30.43 38.02
N ASP A 270 -5.87 -29.18 37.77
CA ASP A 270 -4.50 -28.69 37.93
C ASP A 270 -4.06 -28.72 39.40
N LEU A 271 -2.80 -29.10 39.63
CA LEU A 271 -2.19 -29.20 40.96
C LEU A 271 -0.97 -28.26 41.05
N PHE A 272 -0.93 -27.43 42.09
CA PHE A 272 0.19 -26.54 42.37
C PHE A 272 0.77 -26.82 43.75
N ARG A 273 2.09 -26.73 43.88
CA ARG A 273 2.80 -26.77 45.17
C ARG A 273 3.26 -25.36 45.51
N VAL A 274 2.70 -24.81 46.58
CA VAL A 274 3.05 -23.48 47.10
C VAL A 274 4.00 -23.66 48.28
N ASN A 275 5.14 -22.97 48.24
CA ASN A 275 6.09 -22.86 49.34
C ASN A 275 6.21 -21.38 49.72
N LEU A 276 5.85 -21.08 50.97
CA LEU A 276 5.88 -19.72 51.53
C LEU A 276 7.30 -19.17 51.75
N ASN A 277 8.32 -20.04 51.68
CA ASN A 277 9.74 -19.72 51.45
C ASN A 277 10.47 -18.74 52.39
N GLY A 278 9.81 -18.17 53.39
CA GLY A 278 10.36 -17.10 54.23
C GLY A 278 9.57 -15.78 54.21
N ILE A 279 8.34 -15.78 53.69
CA ILE A 279 7.34 -14.73 53.95
C ILE A 279 7.28 -14.43 55.46
N ASP A 280 7.06 -13.17 55.79
CA ASP A 280 7.14 -12.61 57.14
C ASP A 280 5.90 -11.77 57.44
N PRO A 281 4.79 -12.48 57.70
CA PRO A 281 3.53 -11.90 58.13
C PRO A 281 3.44 -11.88 59.65
N PHE A 282 2.51 -11.10 60.21
CA PHE A 282 2.09 -11.21 61.61
C PHE A 282 0.84 -12.09 61.77
N GLY A 283 -0.23 -11.79 61.02
CA GLY A 283 -1.59 -12.30 61.26
C GLY A 283 -2.42 -12.49 59.97
N PHE A 284 -1.81 -13.15 59.00
CA PHE A 284 -2.27 -13.28 57.62
C PHE A 284 -3.40 -14.31 57.38
N ILE A 285 -3.99 -14.23 56.19
CA ILE A 285 -4.86 -15.26 55.63
C ILE A 285 -4.31 -15.68 54.27
N PHE A 286 -4.16 -16.99 54.06
CA PHE A 286 -3.81 -17.57 52.77
C PHE A 286 -4.98 -18.39 52.20
N PHE A 287 -5.29 -18.17 50.92
CA PHE A 287 -6.26 -18.91 50.14
C PHE A 287 -5.86 -18.90 48.65
N ALA A 288 -6.62 -19.60 47.82
CA ALA A 288 -6.45 -19.55 46.36
C ALA A 288 -7.83 -19.58 45.68
N ASN A 289 -8.00 -18.79 44.62
CA ASN A 289 -9.25 -18.68 43.88
C ASN A 289 -9.01 -18.49 42.38
N ASN A 290 -10.10 -18.44 41.60
CA ASN A 290 -10.05 -18.37 40.14
C ASN A 290 -10.04 -16.95 39.53
N LYS A 291 -9.84 -15.89 40.34
CA LYS A 291 -9.95 -14.48 39.90
C LYS A 291 -9.03 -13.47 40.60
N GLY A 292 -8.39 -13.86 41.69
CA GLY A 292 -7.65 -12.94 42.56
C GLY A 292 -8.57 -11.91 43.20
N PHE A 293 -8.18 -10.64 43.09
CA PHE A 293 -9.03 -9.49 43.35
C PHE A 293 -9.85 -9.08 42.11
N THR A 294 -11.03 -8.51 42.33
CA THR A 294 -11.96 -8.15 41.26
C THR A 294 -12.37 -6.68 41.23
N ASP A 295 -12.82 -6.24 40.05
CA ASP A 295 -13.57 -4.99 39.91
C ASP A 295 -14.94 -5.09 40.60
N ALA A 296 -15.69 -3.99 40.59
CA ALA A 296 -17.05 -3.93 41.12
C ALA A 296 -18.11 -4.69 40.28
N ALA A 297 -17.70 -5.34 39.19
CA ALA A 297 -18.52 -6.16 38.31
C ALA A 297 -18.14 -7.67 38.36
N GLY A 298 -17.18 -8.06 39.21
CA GLY A 298 -16.75 -9.44 39.39
C GLY A 298 -15.76 -9.98 38.34
N ASN A 299 -15.07 -9.09 37.60
CA ASN A 299 -13.99 -9.46 36.69
C ASN A 299 -12.63 -9.43 37.41
N PRO A 300 -11.71 -10.37 37.13
CA PRO A 300 -10.35 -10.35 37.68
C PRO A 300 -9.58 -9.10 37.22
N ILE A 301 -8.85 -8.45 38.13
CA ILE A 301 -8.05 -7.25 37.80
C ILE A 301 -6.58 -7.55 37.52
N PHE A 302 -6.07 -8.72 37.94
CA PHE A 302 -4.66 -9.12 37.78
C PHE A 302 -3.69 -8.06 38.35
N GLN A 303 -3.91 -7.66 39.61
CA GLN A 303 -3.11 -6.65 40.29
C GLN A 303 -3.26 -6.75 41.82
N SER A 304 -2.18 -6.47 42.56
CA SER A 304 -2.23 -6.26 44.01
C SER A 304 -3.00 -4.98 44.37
N VAL A 305 -3.59 -4.95 45.56
CA VAL A 305 -4.56 -3.93 46.02
C VAL A 305 -4.24 -3.40 47.41
N PHE A 306 -4.78 -2.23 47.76
CA PHE A 306 -4.84 -1.77 49.16
C PHE A 306 -5.99 -2.48 49.90
N ASN A 307 -5.80 -2.79 51.19
CA ASN A 307 -6.86 -3.35 52.04
C ASN A 307 -7.88 -2.29 52.52
N ASN A 308 -7.70 -1.02 52.15
CA ASN A 308 -8.59 0.09 52.48
C ASN A 308 -8.77 1.02 51.26
N PRO A 309 -9.97 1.14 50.65
CA PRO A 309 -11.20 0.40 50.99
C PRO A 309 -11.01 -1.12 50.84
N VAL A 310 -11.86 -1.91 51.50
CA VAL A 310 -11.78 -3.38 51.43
C VAL A 310 -11.93 -3.82 49.97
N PRO A 311 -11.00 -4.61 49.41
CA PRO A 311 -11.05 -5.02 48.01
C PRO A 311 -12.17 -6.02 47.76
N ASN A 312 -12.66 -6.06 46.52
CA ASN A 312 -13.61 -7.10 46.08
C ASN A 312 -12.83 -8.36 45.69
N PHE A 313 -13.36 -9.52 46.08
CA PHE A 313 -12.90 -10.85 45.66
C PHE A 313 -13.97 -11.88 46.07
N HIS A 314 -13.91 -13.10 45.53
CA HIS A 314 -14.74 -14.20 46.04
C HIS A 314 -14.28 -14.61 47.44
N LEU A 315 -15.12 -14.39 48.45
CA LEU A 315 -14.82 -14.71 49.84
C LEU A 315 -14.70 -16.23 50.01
N PRO A 316 -13.54 -16.77 50.44
CA PRO A 316 -13.35 -18.22 50.59
C PRO A 316 -14.11 -18.86 51.78
N SER A 317 -14.87 -18.04 52.50
CA SER A 317 -15.83 -18.42 53.52
C SER A 317 -17.25 -18.66 52.97
N GLU A 318 -17.54 -18.23 51.74
CA GLU A 318 -18.84 -18.35 51.10
C GLU A 318 -18.90 -19.53 50.11
N PRO A 319 -20.10 -20.03 49.74
CA PRO A 319 -20.23 -21.11 48.75
C PRO A 319 -19.73 -20.72 47.35
N ASP A 320 -19.00 -21.63 46.72
CA ASP A 320 -18.58 -21.53 45.30
C ASP A 320 -19.80 -21.33 44.36
N THR A 321 -19.65 -20.47 43.34
CA THR A 321 -20.67 -20.24 42.28
C THR A 321 -20.33 -21.03 41.01
N ALA A 322 -20.93 -20.67 39.86
CA ALA A 322 -20.51 -21.18 38.56
C ALA A 322 -19.36 -20.37 37.93
N GLU A 323 -19.10 -19.14 38.41
CA GLU A 323 -18.02 -18.26 37.93
C GLU A 323 -16.97 -17.95 39.00
N ASP A 324 -17.27 -18.17 40.29
CA ASP A 324 -16.46 -17.76 41.43
C ASP A 324 -16.12 -18.99 42.28
N ILE A 325 -14.84 -19.38 42.29
CA ILE A 325 -14.38 -20.68 42.77
C ILE A 325 -13.20 -20.51 43.72
N THR A 326 -13.33 -21.01 44.95
CA THR A 326 -12.22 -21.19 45.89
C THR A 326 -11.61 -22.58 45.73
N PHE A 327 -10.30 -22.62 45.48
CA PHE A 327 -9.54 -23.84 45.32
C PHE A 327 -9.23 -24.50 46.66
N LYS A 328 -8.89 -25.80 46.64
CA LYS A 328 -8.77 -26.60 47.86
C LYS A 328 -7.29 -26.67 48.29
N LEU A 329 -6.98 -26.19 49.49
CA LEU A 329 -5.62 -26.11 50.06
C LEU A 329 -5.34 -27.36 50.89
N PHE A 330 -4.66 -28.34 50.31
CA PHE A 330 -4.21 -29.56 50.98
C PHE A 330 -2.85 -29.39 51.66
N PHE A 331 -2.62 -30.18 52.71
CA PHE A 331 -1.37 -30.18 53.49
C PHE A 331 -0.31 -31.12 52.88
N ASN A 332 -0.76 -32.26 52.36
CA ASN A 332 0.01 -33.20 51.53
C ASN A 332 -0.47 -33.20 50.07
N PRO A 333 0.21 -33.87 49.12
CA PRO A 333 -0.30 -34.03 47.76
C PRO A 333 -1.67 -34.71 47.74
N PRO A 334 -2.69 -34.20 47.02
CA PRO A 334 -4.04 -34.77 47.03
C PRO A 334 -4.07 -36.24 46.60
N ASN A 335 -4.75 -37.08 47.38
CA ASN A 335 -4.70 -38.53 47.20
C ASN A 335 -5.36 -38.95 45.87
N LEU A 336 -4.80 -39.98 45.23
CA LEU A 336 -5.32 -40.54 43.98
C LEU A 336 -6.64 -41.32 44.18
N ASP A 337 -7.04 -41.59 45.43
CA ASP A 337 -8.34 -42.20 45.77
C ASP A 337 -9.49 -41.21 45.97
N LEU A 338 -9.21 -39.89 45.97
CA LEU A 338 -10.24 -38.86 46.02
C LEU A 338 -11.18 -38.95 44.80
N PRO A 339 -12.51 -38.92 44.99
CA PRO A 339 -13.45 -38.80 43.89
C PRO A 339 -13.39 -37.40 43.25
N ARG A 340 -14.10 -37.21 42.14
CA ARG A 340 -14.18 -35.90 41.47
C ARG A 340 -14.99 -34.87 42.26
N GLU A 341 -16.01 -35.33 42.98
CA GLU A 341 -16.84 -34.57 43.91
C GLU A 341 -17.31 -35.47 45.05
N ALA A 342 -17.71 -34.88 46.18
CA ALA A 342 -18.27 -35.58 47.33
C ALA A 342 -19.26 -34.69 48.11
N PRO A 343 -20.22 -35.29 48.85
CA PRO A 343 -21.16 -34.53 49.67
C PRO A 343 -20.48 -33.89 50.89
N VAL A 344 -20.90 -32.67 51.23
CA VAL A 344 -20.41 -31.86 52.36
C VAL A 344 -21.57 -31.05 52.97
N ALA A 345 -21.47 -30.78 54.27
CA ALA A 345 -22.37 -29.82 54.93
C ALA A 345 -21.99 -28.38 54.55
N LEU A 346 -22.98 -27.58 54.15
CA LEU A 346 -22.80 -26.14 53.87
C LEU A 346 -22.91 -25.34 55.16
N PHE A 347 -21.90 -24.49 55.40
CA PHE A 347 -21.85 -23.57 56.52
C PHE A 347 -22.00 -22.13 56.04
N ASP A 348 -22.88 -21.38 56.70
CA ASP A 348 -22.76 -19.92 56.77
C ASP A 348 -21.63 -19.63 57.77
N LEU A 349 -20.52 -19.07 57.26
CA LEU A 349 -19.36 -18.69 58.06
C LEU A 349 -19.40 -17.21 58.50
N ALA A 350 -20.39 -16.43 58.08
CA ALA A 350 -20.69 -15.10 58.62
C ALA A 350 -21.44 -15.16 59.96
N THR A 351 -21.65 -16.37 60.51
CA THR A 351 -22.23 -16.64 61.82
C THR A 351 -21.23 -17.27 62.80
N ASN A 352 -21.37 -16.91 64.09
CA ASN A 352 -20.55 -17.40 65.20
C ASN A 352 -21.44 -17.95 66.34
N PRO A 353 -21.44 -19.28 66.60
CA PRO A 353 -20.75 -20.32 65.85
C PRO A 353 -21.29 -20.47 64.41
N PRO A 354 -20.56 -21.12 63.50
CA PRO A 354 -21.03 -21.43 62.15
C PRO A 354 -22.40 -22.10 62.17
N THR A 355 -23.32 -21.64 61.32
CA THR A 355 -24.64 -22.27 61.17
C THR A 355 -24.69 -23.11 59.89
N ILE A 356 -25.32 -24.29 59.99
CA ILE A 356 -25.43 -25.21 58.84
C ILE A 356 -26.68 -24.82 58.04
N VAL A 357 -26.45 -24.35 56.82
CA VAL A 357 -27.52 -23.84 55.93
C VAL A 357 -27.98 -24.88 54.90
N GLY A 358 -27.28 -26.01 54.77
CA GLY A 358 -27.69 -27.10 53.90
C GLY A 358 -26.60 -28.17 53.72
N THR A 359 -26.68 -28.87 52.59
CA THR A 359 -25.70 -29.86 52.13
C THR A 359 -25.55 -29.73 50.62
N THR A 360 -24.35 -29.94 50.08
CA THR A 360 -24.07 -29.90 48.64
C THR A 360 -23.02 -30.94 48.26
N ASN A 361 -22.84 -31.21 46.98
CA ASN A 361 -21.56 -31.74 46.50
C ASN A 361 -20.59 -30.59 46.23
N THR A 362 -19.31 -30.78 46.55
CA THR A 362 -18.22 -29.88 46.11
C THR A 362 -17.12 -30.70 45.43
N PHE A 363 -16.32 -30.05 44.59
CA PHE A 363 -15.25 -30.72 43.86
C PHE A 363 -14.09 -31.11 44.78
N LEU A 364 -13.43 -32.21 44.44
CA LEU A 364 -12.20 -32.68 45.06
C LEU A 364 -11.11 -32.82 43.99
N ARG A 365 -10.88 -34.03 43.46
CA ARG A 365 -9.75 -34.29 42.55
C ARG A 365 -10.24 -34.64 41.15
N GLN A 366 -10.07 -33.72 40.20
CA GLN A 366 -10.37 -33.95 38.78
C GLN A 366 -9.11 -34.43 38.02
N ASP A 367 -9.30 -34.97 36.81
CA ASP A 367 -8.19 -35.17 35.87
C ASP A 367 -8.00 -33.85 35.10
N PRO A 368 -6.77 -33.31 34.97
CA PRO A 368 -6.55 -32.00 34.37
C PRO A 368 -7.00 -31.95 32.91
N SER A 369 -7.73 -30.88 32.56
CA SER A 369 -8.02 -30.53 31.17
C SER A 369 -6.73 -30.31 30.36
N PRO A 370 -6.76 -30.45 29.02
CA PRO A 370 -5.66 -30.06 28.15
C PRO A 370 -5.20 -28.61 28.42
N LEU A 371 -3.90 -28.35 28.26
CA LEU A 371 -3.37 -27.00 28.33
C LEU A 371 -3.93 -26.13 27.19
N PRO A 372 -4.25 -24.85 27.45
CA PRO A 372 -4.68 -23.92 26.40
C PRO A 372 -3.57 -23.74 25.36
N GLN A 373 -3.94 -23.62 24.09
CA GLN A 373 -2.99 -23.31 23.01
C GLN A 373 -3.57 -22.24 22.10
N LEU A 374 -2.86 -21.12 21.98
CA LEU A 374 -3.07 -20.16 20.89
C LEU A 374 -2.75 -20.86 19.57
N GLN A 375 -3.68 -20.83 18.61
CA GLN A 375 -3.46 -21.49 17.33
C GLN A 375 -2.62 -20.65 16.38
N ASN A 376 -1.77 -21.32 15.62
CA ASN A 376 -1.07 -20.80 14.43
C ASN A 376 -0.24 -19.51 14.61
N LEU A 377 0.16 -19.17 15.84
CA LEU A 377 0.87 -17.92 16.18
C LEU A 377 0.12 -16.64 15.73
N SER A 378 -1.22 -16.69 15.73
CA SER A 378 -2.11 -15.66 15.18
C SER A 378 -2.17 -14.33 15.93
N PHE A 379 -1.20 -14.00 16.79
CA PHE A 379 -1.18 -12.72 17.51
C PHE A 379 -0.67 -11.60 16.60
N GLU A 380 -1.61 -10.90 15.98
CA GLU A 380 -1.37 -9.80 15.05
C GLU A 380 -1.81 -8.46 15.68
N PHE A 381 -1.14 -7.37 15.30
CA PHE A 381 -1.64 -6.02 15.46
C PHE A 381 -1.92 -5.39 14.10
N ARG A 382 -3.02 -4.66 13.98
CA ARG A 382 -3.45 -3.94 12.79
C ARG A 382 -3.86 -2.52 13.18
N GLY A 383 -3.36 -1.51 12.48
CA GLY A 383 -3.79 -0.13 12.67
C GLY A 383 -5.28 0.05 12.36
N MET A 384 -5.85 1.18 12.81
CA MET A 384 -7.27 1.49 12.65
C MET A 384 -7.73 1.55 11.19
N ASP A 385 -6.84 1.93 10.25
CA ASP A 385 -7.13 1.91 8.81
C ASP A 385 -6.80 0.54 8.15
N GLY A 386 -6.33 -0.44 8.92
CA GLY A 386 -6.15 -1.85 8.55
C GLY A 386 -4.70 -2.33 8.32
N THR A 387 -3.70 -1.50 8.60
CA THR A 387 -2.29 -1.80 8.24
C THR A 387 -1.59 -2.70 9.27
N PRO A 388 -1.01 -3.85 8.89
CA PRO A 388 -0.30 -4.71 9.84
C PRO A 388 0.91 -4.03 10.49
N GLY A 389 1.02 -4.16 11.82
CA GLY A 389 2.18 -3.69 12.61
C GLY A 389 2.40 -2.17 12.64
N ARG A 390 1.46 -1.36 12.13
CA ARG A 390 1.58 0.09 11.98
C ARG A 390 0.35 0.80 12.54
N ALA A 391 0.52 1.98 13.14
CA ALA A 391 -0.59 2.81 13.62
C ALA A 391 -0.30 4.32 13.57
N ASP A 392 -1.37 5.09 13.36
CA ASP A 392 -1.42 6.53 13.55
C ASP A 392 -1.38 6.85 15.07
N PRO A 393 -0.51 7.77 15.54
CA PRO A 393 -0.44 8.23 16.94
C PRO A 393 -1.79 8.58 17.60
N THR A 394 -2.77 9.00 16.80
CA THR A 394 -4.07 9.51 17.26
C THR A 394 -5.21 8.49 17.21
N LYS A 395 -5.00 7.33 16.55
CA LYS A 395 -6.04 6.31 16.31
C LYS A 395 -5.78 4.98 17.01
N GLY A 396 -4.53 4.53 17.09
CA GLY A 396 -4.21 3.16 17.51
C GLY A 396 -4.64 2.10 16.48
N GLY A 397 -5.33 1.06 16.95
CA GLY A 397 -5.68 -0.10 16.13
C GLY A 397 -6.33 -1.24 16.92
N GLU A 398 -6.20 -2.46 16.43
CA GLU A 398 -6.73 -3.69 17.02
C GLU A 398 -5.68 -4.80 17.10
N PHE A 399 -5.72 -5.55 18.21
CA PHE A 399 -5.02 -6.82 18.35
C PHE A 399 -5.98 -7.97 18.00
N VAL A 400 -5.51 -8.92 17.19
CA VAL A 400 -6.29 -10.08 16.73
C VAL A 400 -5.57 -11.36 17.16
N PHE A 401 -6.32 -12.37 17.63
CA PHE A 401 -5.80 -13.72 17.90
C PHE A 401 -6.92 -14.78 18.00
N ASP A 402 -6.58 -16.06 17.72
CA ASP A 402 -7.47 -17.22 17.89
C ASP A 402 -7.15 -18.04 19.16
N THR A 403 -8.17 -18.42 19.94
CA THR A 403 -8.05 -19.36 21.07
C THR A 403 -9.03 -20.53 20.99
N THR A 404 -8.68 -21.65 21.64
CA THR A 404 -9.53 -22.86 21.75
C THR A 404 -10.44 -22.87 22.97
N GLU A 405 -10.19 -22.00 23.96
CA GLU A 405 -10.79 -22.06 25.31
C GLU A 405 -11.29 -20.66 25.73
N VAL A 406 -12.30 -20.63 26.60
CA VAL A 406 -12.76 -19.39 27.24
C VAL A 406 -11.88 -19.09 28.46
N GLY A 407 -11.40 -17.86 28.57
CA GLY A 407 -10.61 -17.39 29.71
C GLY A 407 -10.38 -15.89 29.70
N SER A 408 -9.43 -15.45 30.51
CA SER A 408 -8.95 -14.07 30.56
C SER A 408 -7.75 -13.87 29.64
N VAL A 409 -7.53 -12.65 29.16
CA VAL A 409 -6.29 -12.27 28.47
C VAL A 409 -5.83 -10.91 28.96
N GLN A 410 -4.52 -10.73 29.06
CA GLN A 410 -3.87 -9.42 29.13
C GLN A 410 -3.02 -9.22 27.88
N ILE A 411 -3.29 -8.14 27.13
CA ILE A 411 -2.34 -7.64 26.13
C ILE A 411 -1.58 -6.49 26.77
N THR A 412 -0.26 -6.57 26.75
CA THR A 412 0.65 -5.55 27.30
C THR A 412 1.41 -4.85 26.18
N ILE A 413 1.70 -3.56 26.34
CA ILE A 413 2.52 -2.78 25.40
C ILE A 413 3.64 -2.09 26.20
N ASP A 414 4.90 -2.38 25.83
CA ASP A 414 6.12 -1.73 26.34
C ASP A 414 6.22 -0.32 25.75
N VAL A 415 5.57 0.65 26.39
CA VAL A 415 5.54 2.04 25.92
C VAL A 415 6.83 2.75 26.29
N ASN A 416 7.39 2.43 27.45
CA ASN A 416 8.59 3.09 27.96
C ASN A 416 9.90 2.51 27.38
N ARG A 417 9.84 1.30 26.79
CA ARG A 417 10.91 0.55 26.13
C ARG A 417 12.04 0.09 27.06
N ASN A 418 11.73 -0.22 28.33
CA ASN A 418 12.68 -0.79 29.28
C ASN A 418 12.72 -2.35 29.26
N GLY A 419 11.76 -3.01 28.61
CA GLY A 419 11.62 -4.48 28.60
C GLY A 419 10.87 -5.09 29.79
N ILE A 420 10.21 -4.27 30.62
CA ILE A 420 9.39 -4.66 31.77
C ILE A 420 7.93 -4.29 31.47
N LEU A 421 7.08 -5.27 31.19
CA LEU A 421 5.71 -4.99 30.76
C LEU A 421 4.79 -4.58 31.90
N GLY A 422 4.08 -3.46 31.74
CA GLY A 422 3.04 -2.97 32.66
C GLY A 422 3.57 -2.13 33.84
N ASP A 423 4.78 -1.58 33.71
CA ASP A 423 5.34 -0.57 34.61
C ASP A 423 5.33 0.83 33.97
N GLY A 424 5.64 1.87 34.76
CA GLY A 424 5.71 3.25 34.26
C GLY A 424 4.39 3.73 33.63
N ASN A 425 4.41 3.94 32.30
CA ASN A 425 3.26 4.35 31.50
C ASN A 425 2.81 3.29 30.46
N ASP A 426 3.22 2.04 30.63
CA ASP A 426 2.82 0.92 29.78
C ASP A 426 1.30 0.69 29.76
N VAL A 427 0.81 0.10 28.67
CA VAL A 427 -0.61 -0.23 28.50
C VAL A 427 -0.86 -1.68 28.91
N VAL A 428 -1.93 -1.91 29.68
CA VAL A 428 -2.42 -3.25 30.04
C VAL A 428 -3.91 -3.38 29.66
N LEU A 429 -4.21 -4.22 28.69
CA LEU A 429 -5.58 -4.45 28.17
C LEU A 429 -6.11 -5.81 28.64
N THR A 430 -6.77 -5.83 29.79
CA THR A 430 -7.45 -7.04 30.30
C THR A 430 -8.81 -7.25 29.61
N ARG A 431 -9.10 -8.45 29.11
CA ARG A 431 -10.40 -8.82 28.49
C ARG A 431 -10.78 -10.28 28.79
N LYS A 432 -12.08 -10.59 28.79
CA LYS A 432 -12.58 -11.97 28.65
C LYS A 432 -12.54 -12.37 27.17
N THR A 433 -12.32 -13.65 26.89
CA THR A 433 -12.15 -14.20 25.53
C THR A 433 -13.25 -15.19 25.14
N ILE A 434 -13.43 -15.39 23.84
CA ILE A 434 -14.32 -16.40 23.25
C ILE A 434 -13.52 -17.44 22.45
N VAL A 435 -14.06 -18.64 22.28
CA VAL A 435 -13.48 -19.66 21.39
C VAL A 435 -13.55 -19.18 19.94
N GLY A 436 -12.42 -19.27 19.23
CA GLY A 436 -12.22 -18.66 17.92
C GLY A 436 -11.55 -17.29 18.01
N THR A 437 -11.86 -16.42 17.06
CA THR A 437 -11.18 -15.13 16.88
C THR A 437 -11.64 -14.08 17.89
N ASN A 438 -10.67 -13.45 18.53
CA ASN A 438 -10.83 -12.33 19.45
C ASN A 438 -10.22 -11.07 18.82
N ILE A 439 -10.87 -9.93 19.01
CA ILE A 439 -10.42 -8.62 18.50
C ILE A 439 -10.46 -7.64 19.67
N ILE A 440 -9.30 -7.11 20.07
CA ILE A 440 -9.15 -6.23 21.21
C ILE A 440 -8.66 -4.84 20.73
N PRO A 441 -9.50 -3.80 20.79
CA PRO A 441 -9.12 -2.46 20.33
C PRO A 441 -8.20 -1.74 21.34
N TRP A 442 -7.34 -0.88 20.81
CA TRP A 442 -6.45 0.04 21.51
C TRP A 442 -6.46 1.39 20.78
N ASP A 443 -6.44 2.48 21.54
CA ASP A 443 -6.68 3.86 21.06
C ASP A 443 -5.41 4.65 20.72
N GLY A 444 -4.24 3.98 20.71
CA GLY A 444 -2.95 4.60 20.37
C GLY A 444 -2.29 5.37 21.52
N ARG A 445 -2.83 5.24 22.74
CA ARG A 445 -2.41 6.00 23.93
C ARG A 445 -1.70 5.14 24.97
N ASP A 446 -0.89 5.80 25.79
CA ASP A 446 -0.24 5.24 26.97
C ASP A 446 -1.25 5.13 28.15
N SER A 447 -0.84 4.58 29.29
CA SER A 447 -1.75 4.48 30.45
C SER A 447 -2.01 5.80 31.20
N ASN A 448 -1.35 6.90 30.83
CA ASN A 448 -1.73 8.26 31.25
C ASN A 448 -2.81 8.86 30.32
N GLY A 449 -3.04 8.26 29.15
CA GLY A 449 -3.94 8.75 28.11
C GLY A 449 -3.27 9.64 27.06
N GLU A 450 -1.94 9.72 27.02
CA GLU A 450 -1.19 10.52 26.04
C GLU A 450 -0.88 9.70 24.76
N PRO A 451 -0.93 10.31 23.56
CA PRO A 451 -0.56 9.64 22.31
C PRO A 451 0.87 9.09 22.33
N LEU A 452 1.09 7.88 21.81
CA LEU A 452 2.45 7.35 21.68
C LEU A 452 3.25 8.16 20.64
N PRO A 453 4.50 8.57 20.94
CA PRO A 453 5.31 9.29 19.97
C PRO A 453 5.71 8.39 18.80
N ALA A 454 5.63 8.93 17.59
CA ALA A 454 6.11 8.29 16.38
C ALA A 454 7.64 8.11 16.41
N GLY A 455 8.14 7.04 15.80
CA GLY A 455 9.57 6.77 15.77
C GLY A 455 9.95 5.40 15.20
N ASN A 456 11.19 5.29 14.73
CA ASN A 456 11.70 4.17 13.93
C ASN A 456 11.92 2.85 14.71
N THR A 457 11.47 2.77 15.96
CA THR A 457 11.63 1.60 16.85
C THR A 457 10.24 1.12 17.23
N PRO A 458 9.81 -0.08 16.78
CA PRO A 458 8.51 -0.62 17.16
C PRO A 458 8.39 -0.81 18.67
N TYR A 459 7.22 -0.47 19.23
CA TYR A 459 6.87 -0.81 20.60
C TYR A 459 6.64 -2.32 20.70
N GLN A 460 7.18 -2.94 21.74
CA GLN A 460 6.97 -4.38 21.96
C GLN A 460 5.60 -4.61 22.59
N SER A 461 4.99 -5.75 22.28
CA SER A 461 3.74 -6.16 22.90
C SER A 461 3.74 -7.67 23.13
N ALA A 462 3.06 -8.11 24.19
CA ALA A 462 2.85 -9.53 24.47
C ALA A 462 1.39 -9.80 24.86
N VAL A 463 0.89 -10.95 24.43
CA VAL A 463 -0.39 -11.50 24.86
C VAL A 463 -0.14 -12.62 25.88
N SER A 464 -0.56 -12.37 27.12
CA SER A 464 -0.59 -13.35 28.21
C SER A 464 -2.03 -13.86 28.33
N PHE A 465 -2.24 -15.11 27.91
CA PHE A 465 -3.52 -15.79 28.04
C PHE A 465 -3.61 -16.47 29.40
N PHE A 466 -4.78 -16.44 30.06
CA PHE A 466 -5.09 -17.20 31.28
C PHE A 466 -6.40 -17.99 31.06
N VAL A 467 -6.39 -19.32 31.25
CA VAL A 467 -7.61 -20.16 31.32
C VAL A 467 -7.67 -20.81 32.68
N GLY A 468 -8.79 -20.68 33.38
CA GLY A 468 -8.94 -21.30 34.71
C GLY A 468 -7.93 -20.75 35.70
N ASP A 469 -7.73 -19.43 35.59
CA ASP A 469 -6.75 -18.56 36.22
C ASP A 469 -6.52 -18.95 37.68
N VAL A 470 -5.26 -19.00 38.13
CA VAL A 470 -4.93 -19.51 39.48
C VAL A 470 -4.19 -18.46 40.27
N HIS A 471 -4.93 -17.81 41.15
CA HIS A 471 -4.45 -16.75 42.02
C HIS A 471 -4.20 -17.27 43.43
N PHE A 472 -3.22 -16.67 44.10
CA PHE A 472 -2.75 -17.02 45.44
C PHE A 472 -2.70 -15.74 46.30
N PRO A 473 -3.86 -15.13 46.67
CA PRO A 473 -3.85 -13.85 47.36
C PRO A 473 -3.37 -13.98 48.80
N PHE A 474 -2.51 -13.04 49.21
CA PHE A 474 -2.09 -12.87 50.60
C PHE A 474 -2.62 -11.55 51.14
N LEU A 475 -3.45 -11.64 52.17
CA LEU A 475 -3.99 -10.48 52.88
C LEU A 475 -3.12 -10.16 54.08
N ASP A 476 -2.55 -8.96 54.08
CA ASP A 476 -1.65 -8.44 55.12
C ASP A 476 -0.43 -9.38 55.39
N PRO A 477 0.48 -9.57 54.40
CA PRO A 477 1.65 -10.43 54.56
C PRO A 477 2.93 -9.72 55.05
N GLU A 478 2.87 -8.39 55.25
CA GLU A 478 3.96 -7.47 55.62
C GLU A 478 5.25 -7.52 54.74
N ASN A 479 6.00 -8.63 54.70
CA ASN A 479 7.23 -8.79 53.90
C ASN A 479 7.37 -10.19 53.26
N ASP A 480 8.01 -10.32 52.11
CA ASP A 480 8.62 -11.58 51.63
C ASP A 480 9.98 -11.32 50.94
N PRO A 481 11.09 -11.21 51.68
CA PRO A 481 12.41 -10.91 51.12
C PRO A 481 13.00 -12.05 50.28
N THR A 482 12.33 -13.19 50.27
CA THR A 482 12.78 -14.47 49.71
C THR A 482 11.94 -14.92 48.53
N GLY A 483 10.73 -14.38 48.37
CA GLY A 483 9.80 -14.63 47.27
C GLY A 483 9.14 -16.01 47.34
N LEU A 484 7.86 -16.07 46.95
CA LEU A 484 7.11 -17.31 46.87
C LEU A 484 7.71 -18.27 45.83
N ILE A 485 7.66 -19.57 46.12
CA ILE A 485 7.99 -20.63 45.15
C ILE A 485 6.71 -21.41 44.85
N ILE A 486 6.25 -21.33 43.60
CA ILE A 486 4.99 -21.93 43.14
C ILE A 486 5.29 -22.82 41.94
N GLU A 487 5.02 -24.13 42.09
CA GLU A 487 5.36 -25.13 41.08
C GLU A 487 4.09 -25.85 40.61
N ARG A 488 3.77 -25.75 39.32
CA ARG A 488 2.70 -26.57 38.71
C ARG A 488 3.21 -28.00 38.60
N LEU A 489 2.46 -28.95 39.15
CA LEU A 489 2.86 -30.35 39.25
C LEU A 489 2.01 -31.26 38.36
N ASN A 490 2.64 -32.31 37.83
CA ASN A 490 1.90 -33.43 37.31
C ASN A 490 1.08 -34.09 38.43
N GLY A 491 -0.24 -34.08 38.33
CA GLY A 491 -1.15 -34.60 39.35
C GLY A 491 -1.07 -36.11 39.62
N ARG A 492 -0.14 -36.86 39.01
CA ARG A 492 0.11 -38.29 39.26
C ARG A 492 1.58 -38.61 39.58
N THR A 493 2.56 -37.97 38.94
CA THR A 493 4.00 -38.20 39.21
C THR A 493 4.62 -37.20 40.19
N LEU A 494 3.95 -36.07 40.45
CA LEU A 494 4.46 -34.93 41.23
C LEU A 494 5.75 -34.30 40.69
N GLU A 495 6.10 -34.61 39.43
CA GLU A 495 7.13 -33.91 38.67
C GLU A 495 6.66 -32.48 38.37
N VAL A 496 7.60 -31.54 38.30
CA VAL A 496 7.29 -30.11 38.09
C VAL A 496 7.19 -29.84 36.60
N GLU A 497 6.01 -29.42 36.15
CA GLU A 497 5.70 -29.07 34.76
C GLU A 497 6.04 -27.61 34.46
N ASP A 498 5.74 -26.68 35.38
CA ASP A 498 6.02 -25.24 35.24
C ASP A 498 6.30 -24.55 36.59
N ARG A 499 6.86 -23.33 36.56
CA ARG A 499 7.19 -22.44 37.69
C ARG A 499 6.91 -20.96 37.44
N LEU A 500 6.42 -20.57 36.25
CA LEU A 500 6.14 -19.18 35.94
C LEU A 500 5.01 -18.62 36.81
N VAL A 501 5.32 -17.55 37.54
CA VAL A 501 4.34 -16.74 38.28
C VAL A 501 4.33 -15.31 37.76
N TYR A 502 3.17 -14.67 37.90
CA TYR A 502 2.86 -13.34 37.42
C TYR A 502 2.32 -12.53 38.59
N TYR A 503 2.61 -11.24 38.57
CA TYR A 503 2.18 -10.28 39.59
C TYR A 503 2.23 -8.87 38.99
N ASN A 504 1.53 -7.91 39.60
CA ASN A 504 1.60 -6.50 39.25
C ASN A 504 1.31 -5.68 40.49
N ASP A 505 2.29 -4.89 40.92
CA ASP A 505 2.21 -4.06 42.12
C ASP A 505 2.24 -2.57 41.80
N THR A 506 2.13 -2.18 40.52
CA THR A 506 2.22 -0.78 40.06
C THR A 506 1.19 0.12 40.78
N LEU A 507 -0.04 -0.35 41.00
CA LEU A 507 -1.07 0.35 41.78
C LEU A 507 -0.69 0.57 43.26
N VAL A 508 0.04 -0.39 43.85
CA VAL A 508 0.41 -0.39 45.27
C VAL A 508 1.87 -0.01 45.52
N ASN A 509 2.57 0.51 44.51
CA ASN A 509 3.96 0.97 44.61
C ASN A 509 4.08 2.35 45.29
N ASN A 510 3.48 2.48 46.48
CA ASN A 510 3.40 3.72 47.24
C ASN A 510 4.55 3.91 48.25
N GLN A 511 5.43 2.91 48.41
CA GLN A 511 6.53 2.91 49.38
C GLN A 511 7.71 2.05 48.91
N PRO A 512 8.95 2.31 49.39
CA PRO A 512 10.12 1.50 49.04
C PRO A 512 9.98 0.03 49.44
N GLY A 513 10.70 -0.85 48.75
CA GLY A 513 10.76 -2.28 49.08
C GLY A 513 9.77 -3.16 48.32
N GLY A 514 9.04 -2.64 47.34
CA GLY A 514 8.31 -3.46 46.37
C GLY A 514 9.23 -4.38 45.54
N PRO A 515 8.66 -5.36 44.82
CA PRO A 515 9.42 -6.30 44.02
C PRO A 515 10.19 -5.65 42.86
N ASP A 516 11.23 -6.35 42.40
CA ASP A 516 12.06 -6.00 41.24
C ASP A 516 12.06 -7.19 40.25
N PRO A 517 11.42 -7.08 39.07
CA PRO A 517 10.62 -5.93 38.61
C PRO A 517 9.35 -5.74 39.44
N ILE A 518 8.78 -4.53 39.42
CA ILE A 518 7.50 -4.19 40.09
C ILE A 518 6.27 -4.80 39.38
N SER A 519 6.45 -5.22 38.13
CA SER A 519 5.45 -5.88 37.29
C SER A 519 6.06 -7.13 36.67
N GLY A 520 5.46 -8.29 36.95
CA GLY A 520 5.90 -9.61 36.53
C GLY A 520 5.09 -10.18 35.35
N LEU A 521 4.46 -9.35 34.52
CA LEU A 521 3.46 -9.78 33.51
C LEU A 521 4.01 -10.66 32.37
N LEU A 522 5.33 -10.76 32.22
CA LEU A 522 6.00 -11.73 31.33
C LEU A 522 6.26 -13.11 31.95
N GLY A 523 6.01 -13.26 33.25
CA GLY A 523 6.26 -14.48 34.02
C GLY A 523 7.68 -14.53 34.59
N VAL A 524 7.79 -14.79 35.88
CA VAL A 524 9.04 -14.95 36.63
C VAL A 524 9.17 -16.40 37.08
N ASP A 525 10.32 -17.05 36.82
CA ASP A 525 10.58 -18.42 37.28
C ASP A 525 10.80 -18.44 38.81
N SER A 526 9.77 -18.87 39.53
CA SER A 526 9.74 -18.87 41.00
C SER A 526 10.73 -19.82 41.68
N ARG A 527 11.58 -20.56 40.93
CA ARG A 527 12.58 -21.52 41.45
C ARG A 527 13.57 -20.95 42.47
N GLN A 528 13.81 -19.64 42.49
CA GLN A 528 14.68 -18.98 43.48
C GLN A 528 13.88 -18.07 44.44
N GLY A 529 12.55 -18.17 44.40
CA GLY A 529 11.63 -17.14 44.86
C GLY A 529 11.32 -16.14 43.75
N ALA A 530 10.06 -15.73 43.67
CA ALA A 530 9.58 -14.64 42.82
C ALA A 530 8.59 -13.78 43.62
N HIS A 531 8.27 -12.57 43.14
CA HIS A 531 7.42 -11.62 43.87
C HIS A 531 7.98 -11.31 45.29
N ALA A 532 9.29 -11.03 45.39
CA ALA A 532 9.95 -10.78 46.68
C ALA A 532 9.87 -9.29 47.08
N PHE A 533 9.37 -8.98 48.29
CA PHE A 533 9.16 -7.62 48.79
C PHE A 533 9.62 -7.43 50.27
N ASN A 534 9.89 -6.19 50.66
CA ASN A 534 10.67 -5.81 51.84
C ASN A 534 10.15 -4.51 52.47
N GLN A 535 10.72 -4.09 53.61
CA GLN A 535 10.46 -2.79 54.25
C GLN A 535 8.98 -2.54 54.58
N SER A 536 8.27 -3.61 54.97
CA SER A 536 6.82 -3.63 55.20
C SER A 536 6.00 -3.27 53.95
N PHE A 537 6.52 -3.56 52.74
CA PHE A 537 5.82 -3.24 51.49
C PHE A 537 4.39 -3.75 51.45
N GLY A 538 4.11 -4.95 51.98
CA GLY A 538 2.80 -5.60 52.00
C GLY A 538 1.87 -5.17 53.14
N ASP A 539 2.30 -4.28 54.03
CA ASP A 539 1.49 -3.71 55.11
C ASP A 539 0.22 -3.02 54.55
N ALA A 540 -0.94 -3.38 55.10
CA ALA A 540 -2.26 -2.94 54.69
C ALA A 540 -2.60 -3.20 53.20
N LYS A 541 -2.07 -4.28 52.61
CA LYS A 541 -2.33 -4.67 51.21
C LYS A 541 -2.83 -6.10 51.03
N GLY A 542 -3.52 -6.31 49.91
CA GLY A 542 -3.79 -7.60 49.33
C GLY A 542 -2.78 -7.83 48.21
N ILE A 543 -1.80 -8.69 48.44
CA ILE A 543 -0.75 -9.01 47.47
C ILE A 543 -1.23 -10.19 46.63
N ASP A 544 -1.32 -10.01 45.31
CA ASP A 544 -1.78 -11.06 44.39
C ASP A 544 -0.61 -11.63 43.58
N THR A 545 -0.45 -12.95 43.66
CA THR A 545 0.43 -13.70 42.77
C THR A 545 -0.43 -14.70 42.04
N TRP A 546 -0.32 -14.77 40.72
CA TRP A 546 -1.04 -15.77 39.92
C TRP A 546 -0.09 -16.55 39.01
N THR A 547 -0.62 -17.59 38.39
CA THR A 547 0.09 -18.40 37.40
C THR A 547 -0.82 -18.65 36.21
N SER A 548 -0.23 -18.74 35.02
CA SER A 548 -0.94 -19.14 33.81
C SER A 548 -0.72 -20.61 33.51
N LEU A 549 -1.65 -21.17 32.71
CA LEU A 549 -1.51 -22.46 32.06
C LEU A 549 -0.90 -22.35 30.64
N ALA A 550 -0.55 -21.14 30.19
CA ALA A 550 0.05 -20.86 28.89
C ALA A 550 1.19 -19.85 29.00
N THR A 551 2.23 -20.02 28.19
CA THR A 551 3.32 -19.06 28.06
C THR A 551 2.89 -17.82 27.26
N PRO A 552 3.36 -16.60 27.59
CA PRO A 552 3.06 -15.41 26.80
C PRO A 552 3.59 -15.52 25.37
N VAL A 553 2.89 -14.88 24.42
CA VAL A 553 3.31 -14.77 23.02
C VAL A 553 3.58 -13.31 22.69
N PHE A 554 4.78 -13.02 22.18
CA PHE A 554 5.16 -11.68 21.74
C PHE A 554 4.60 -11.39 20.34
N LEU A 555 4.23 -10.14 20.11
CA LEU A 555 3.88 -9.62 18.79
C LEU A 555 5.11 -9.64 17.89
N VAL A 556 5.00 -10.27 16.72
CA VAL A 556 6.07 -10.28 15.72
C VAL A 556 6.25 -8.87 15.16
N ASP A 557 7.50 -8.42 15.04
CA ASP A 557 7.95 -7.10 14.59
C ASP A 557 7.46 -5.86 15.39
N GLY A 558 6.44 -6.00 16.25
CA GLY A 558 5.95 -4.97 17.17
C GLY A 558 4.98 -3.97 16.53
N ILE A 559 4.81 -2.80 17.17
CA ILE A 559 3.93 -1.72 16.70
C ILE A 559 4.79 -0.50 16.32
N LEU A 560 4.86 -0.19 15.02
CA LEU A 560 5.51 1.02 14.52
C LEU A 560 4.50 2.17 14.43
N ILE A 561 4.69 3.20 15.25
CA ILE A 561 3.87 4.41 15.19
C ILE A 561 4.42 5.34 14.11
N GLN A 562 3.64 5.60 13.05
CA GLN A 562 4.08 6.32 11.86
C GLN A 562 3.53 7.75 11.76
N LYS A 563 4.41 8.68 11.42
CA LYS A 563 4.10 10.09 11.17
C LYS A 563 5.04 10.62 10.10
N ALA A 564 4.52 11.34 9.11
CA ALA A 564 5.31 12.08 8.13
C ALA A 564 4.63 13.42 7.88
N GLU A 565 5.39 14.43 7.47
CA GLU A 565 4.84 15.67 6.94
C GLU A 565 5.32 15.81 5.50
N LEU A 566 4.39 15.95 4.56
CA LEU A 566 4.65 15.95 3.12
C LEU A 566 4.18 17.26 2.46
N THR A 567 5.03 17.81 1.60
CA THR A 567 4.67 18.93 0.72
C THR A 567 4.89 18.57 -0.74
N ILE A 568 4.09 19.15 -1.64
CA ILE A 568 4.22 18.99 -3.08
C ILE A 568 4.18 20.35 -3.80
N ASP A 569 5.20 20.63 -4.61
CA ASP A 569 5.19 21.69 -5.62
C ASP A 569 4.90 21.11 -7.01
N LYS A 570 4.34 21.92 -7.93
CA LYS A 570 4.21 21.58 -9.35
C LYS A 570 4.38 22.81 -10.23
N VAL A 571 5.36 22.78 -11.12
CA VAL A 571 5.76 23.91 -11.97
C VAL A 571 5.79 23.47 -13.43
N ALA A 572 5.20 24.26 -14.34
CA ALA A 572 5.29 24.06 -15.78
C ALA A 572 6.57 24.68 -16.35
N SER A 573 7.08 24.16 -17.47
CA SER A 573 8.28 24.66 -18.14
C SER A 573 8.18 26.10 -18.68
N THR A 574 6.96 26.64 -18.77
CA THR A 574 6.65 28.01 -19.19
C THR A 574 5.20 28.34 -18.80
N ASN A 575 4.89 29.63 -18.65
CA ASN A 575 3.53 30.12 -18.40
C ASN A 575 2.72 30.30 -19.69
N LEU A 576 3.37 30.22 -20.86
CA LEU A 576 2.75 30.35 -22.18
C LEU A 576 3.35 29.32 -23.15
N LEU A 577 2.51 28.57 -23.85
CA LEU A 577 2.87 27.58 -24.88
C LEU A 577 2.17 27.88 -26.21
N GLN A 578 2.75 27.44 -27.31
CA GLN A 578 2.04 27.35 -28.59
C GLN A 578 1.46 25.95 -28.76
N ALA A 579 0.25 25.84 -29.30
CA ALA A 579 -0.38 24.56 -29.65
C ALA A 579 0.57 23.71 -30.55
N GLY A 580 0.67 22.41 -30.28
CA GLY A 580 1.65 21.52 -30.93
C GLY A 580 3.04 21.45 -30.26
N SER A 581 3.36 22.35 -29.32
CA SER A 581 4.66 22.37 -28.64
C SER A 581 4.82 21.28 -27.58
N GLN A 582 6.08 20.91 -27.27
CA GLN A 582 6.40 20.10 -26.10
C GLN A 582 6.18 20.92 -24.82
N VAL A 583 5.61 20.28 -23.80
CA VAL A 583 5.42 20.79 -22.43
C VAL A 583 6.10 19.86 -21.43
N SER A 584 6.66 20.43 -20.37
CA SER A 584 7.18 19.66 -19.23
C SER A 584 6.60 20.20 -17.92
N PHE A 585 6.25 19.30 -17.00
CA PHE A 585 5.93 19.64 -15.61
C PHE A 585 6.98 19.02 -14.70
N THR A 586 7.49 19.81 -13.76
CA THR A 586 8.30 19.31 -12.64
C THR A 586 7.44 19.34 -11.37
N LEU A 587 7.22 18.18 -10.78
CA LEU A 587 6.69 18.03 -9.44
C LEU A 587 7.87 17.85 -8.48
N THR A 588 7.80 18.48 -7.30
CA THR A 588 8.79 18.31 -6.24
C THR A 588 8.09 17.92 -4.96
N VAL A 589 8.31 16.70 -4.49
CA VAL A 589 7.72 16.15 -3.26
C VAL A 589 8.79 16.11 -2.18
N ARG A 590 8.50 16.68 -1.01
CA ARG A 590 9.43 16.71 0.14
C ARG A 590 8.79 16.10 1.35
N SER A 591 9.55 15.30 2.09
CA SER A 591 9.24 14.97 3.48
C SER A 591 9.99 15.93 4.40
N LEU A 592 9.31 16.51 5.40
CA LEU A 592 9.92 17.47 6.32
C LEU A 592 11.03 16.79 7.16
N PRO A 593 12.20 17.44 7.35
CA PRO A 593 13.26 16.90 8.21
C PRO A 593 12.89 16.98 9.70
N ASN A 594 13.45 16.05 10.48
CA ASN A 594 13.48 16.15 11.94
C ASN A 594 14.50 17.24 12.37
N ASP A 595 14.13 18.52 12.27
CA ASP A 595 14.93 19.67 12.75
C ASP A 595 14.29 20.40 13.95
N GLN A 596 15.13 21.11 14.73
CA GLN A 596 14.72 21.97 15.86
C GLN A 596 14.98 23.46 15.57
N ALA A 597 15.03 23.83 14.28
CA ALA A 597 15.61 25.08 13.78
C ALA A 597 14.63 25.95 12.97
N ASN A 598 13.58 25.36 12.39
CA ASN A 598 12.42 26.07 11.85
C ASN A 598 11.30 26.20 12.92
N PRO A 599 10.29 27.08 12.74
CA PRO A 599 9.66 27.75 13.88
C PRO A 599 8.92 26.79 14.81
N PRO A 600 8.94 27.04 16.13
CA PRO A 600 8.59 26.03 17.12
C PRO A 600 7.08 25.75 17.12
N LEU A 601 6.69 24.72 16.39
CA LEU A 601 5.64 23.82 16.84
C LEU A 601 6.06 23.31 18.23
N ILE A 602 5.21 23.53 19.23
CA ILE A 602 5.40 23.06 20.60
C ILE A 602 4.23 22.11 20.87
N PRO A 603 4.46 20.80 21.10
CA PRO A 603 5.77 20.12 21.22
C PRO A 603 6.53 19.97 19.89
N PRO A 604 7.86 19.74 19.91
CA PRO A 604 8.62 19.40 18.72
C PRO A 604 8.20 18.02 18.20
N ASP A 605 7.80 17.96 16.94
CA ASP A 605 7.33 16.72 16.31
C ASP A 605 8.47 15.79 15.88
N THR A 606 8.14 14.51 15.69
CA THR A 606 9.07 13.49 15.19
C THR A 606 8.43 12.73 14.05
N PHE A 607 9.09 12.77 12.90
CA PHE A 607 8.72 12.07 11.67
C PHE A 607 9.51 10.77 11.54
N THR A 608 8.89 9.78 10.90
CA THR A 608 9.43 8.45 10.60
C THR A 608 9.66 8.27 9.10
N PRO A 609 10.55 7.35 8.68
CA PRO A 609 10.51 6.80 7.33
C PRO A 609 9.13 6.21 7.02
N VAL A 610 8.60 6.52 5.84
CA VAL A 610 7.29 6.06 5.39
C VAL A 610 7.42 5.46 3.99
N GLU A 611 6.90 4.24 3.85
CA GLU A 611 6.88 3.47 2.62
C GLU A 611 5.47 3.46 2.02
N GLY A 612 5.35 3.49 0.70
CA GLY A 612 4.05 3.42 0.04
C GLY A 612 3.31 4.76 -0.11
N ILE A 613 4.01 5.88 0.07
CA ILE A 613 3.52 7.23 -0.25
C ILE A 613 3.11 7.25 -1.74
N LYS A 614 1.94 7.82 -2.07
CA LYS A 614 1.44 7.87 -3.44
C LYS A 614 1.37 9.29 -3.97
N VAL A 615 2.00 9.52 -5.11
CA VAL A 615 1.83 10.73 -5.92
C VAL A 615 0.97 10.38 -7.13
N THR A 616 -0.15 11.07 -7.28
CA THR A 616 -1.09 10.87 -8.40
C THR A 616 -1.33 12.17 -9.16
N ASP A 617 -1.20 12.12 -10.48
CA ASP A 617 -1.30 13.26 -11.38
C ASP A 617 -2.05 12.84 -12.65
N ASN A 618 -3.19 13.47 -12.92
CA ASN A 618 -4.03 13.19 -14.09
C ASN A 618 -3.78 14.30 -15.13
N VAL A 619 -2.74 14.08 -15.94
CA VAL A 619 -2.30 15.02 -16.98
C VAL A 619 -3.43 15.20 -18.02
N PRO A 620 -3.88 16.43 -18.31
CA PRO A 620 -5.02 16.66 -19.21
C PRO A 620 -4.90 15.96 -20.56
N ASP A 621 -6.01 15.42 -21.08
CA ASP A 621 -6.09 14.75 -22.39
C ASP A 621 -5.74 15.66 -23.59
N THR A 622 -5.62 16.98 -23.36
CA THR A 622 -5.05 17.94 -24.31
C THR A 622 -3.55 17.78 -24.51
N ILE A 623 -2.87 16.94 -23.71
CA ILE A 623 -1.45 16.60 -23.82
C ILE A 623 -1.33 15.12 -24.21
N GLY A 624 -0.76 14.87 -25.39
CA GLY A 624 -0.45 13.53 -25.89
C GLY A 624 1.00 13.11 -25.61
N ASN A 625 1.30 11.84 -25.91
CA ASN A 625 2.65 11.25 -25.81
C ASN A 625 3.32 11.41 -24.42
N VAL A 626 2.54 11.45 -23.35
CA VAL A 626 3.04 11.66 -21.99
C VAL A 626 4.05 10.59 -21.58
N THR A 627 5.23 11.01 -21.16
CA THR A 627 6.28 10.18 -20.54
C THR A 627 6.73 10.84 -19.25
N TRP A 628 7.15 10.05 -18.25
CA TRP A 628 7.58 10.60 -16.97
C TRP A 628 8.72 9.83 -16.33
N THR A 629 9.49 10.52 -15.49
CA THR A 629 10.61 10.00 -14.70
C THR A 629 10.53 10.46 -13.25
N CYS A 630 11.10 9.69 -12.33
CA CYS A 630 11.15 9.97 -10.90
C CYS A 630 12.59 9.78 -10.39
N GLU A 631 13.14 10.80 -9.75
CA GLU A 631 14.48 10.81 -9.17
C GLU A 631 14.46 11.32 -7.72
N VAL A 632 15.29 10.75 -6.86
CA VAL A 632 15.51 11.25 -5.49
C VAL A 632 16.60 12.32 -5.58
N THR A 633 16.27 13.57 -5.28
CA THR A 633 17.19 14.72 -5.41
C THR A 633 17.96 14.99 -4.12
N SER A 634 17.42 14.65 -2.95
CA SER A 634 18.12 14.74 -1.67
C SER A 634 17.56 13.80 -0.59
N GLY A 635 18.31 13.62 0.50
CA GLY A 635 17.98 12.73 1.61
C GLY A 635 18.11 11.24 1.29
N ILE A 636 17.30 10.42 1.95
CA ILE A 636 17.22 8.96 1.74
C ILE A 636 15.79 8.63 1.30
N GLY A 637 15.67 7.89 0.20
CA GLY A 637 14.37 7.49 -0.33
C GLY A 637 14.50 6.66 -1.60
N THR A 638 13.36 6.24 -2.15
CA THR A 638 13.28 5.50 -3.43
C THR A 638 12.01 5.83 -4.20
N CYS A 639 12.14 5.98 -5.52
CA CYS A 639 11.02 5.84 -6.44
C CYS A 639 10.83 4.34 -6.75
N VAL A 640 9.73 3.73 -6.29
CA VAL A 640 9.45 2.30 -6.54
C VAL A 640 9.27 2.03 -8.04
N THR A 641 8.72 3.01 -8.75
CA THR A 641 8.63 3.07 -10.22
C THR A 641 9.38 4.32 -10.71
N PRO A 642 10.60 4.21 -11.27
CA PRO A 642 11.43 5.36 -11.63
C PRO A 642 11.05 6.02 -12.96
N SER A 643 10.15 5.43 -13.76
CA SER A 643 9.68 6.00 -15.02
C SER A 643 8.41 5.31 -15.53
N GLY A 644 7.63 6.01 -16.36
CA GLY A 644 6.45 5.44 -17.03
C GLY A 644 5.92 6.31 -18.18
N THR A 645 4.72 5.98 -18.63
CA THR A 645 4.07 6.59 -19.81
C THR A 645 2.56 6.68 -19.62
N GLY A 646 1.93 7.68 -20.25
CA GLY A 646 0.49 7.90 -20.24
C GLY A 646 0.03 8.92 -19.19
N ASN A 647 -1.19 9.43 -19.39
CA ASN A 647 -1.72 10.61 -18.70
C ASN A 647 -2.08 10.40 -17.23
N ASN A 648 -2.32 9.15 -16.79
CA ASN A 648 -2.50 8.81 -15.37
C ASN A 648 -1.13 8.43 -14.79
N VAL A 649 -0.47 9.41 -14.19
CA VAL A 649 0.83 9.24 -13.53
C VAL A 649 0.56 8.87 -12.08
N ASN A 650 1.01 7.68 -11.68
CA ASN A 650 0.81 7.13 -10.34
C ASN A 650 2.13 6.53 -9.86
N VAL A 651 2.81 7.27 -8.98
CA VAL A 651 4.16 6.95 -8.50
C VAL A 651 4.09 6.58 -7.03
N THR A 652 4.69 5.45 -6.68
CA THR A 652 4.86 5.05 -5.28
C THR A 652 6.27 5.40 -4.81
N LEU A 653 6.37 6.08 -3.67
CA LEU A 653 7.61 6.54 -3.04
C LEU A 653 7.78 5.90 -1.65
N ASN A 654 9.04 5.67 -1.27
CA ASN A 654 9.41 5.46 0.13
C ASN A 654 10.40 6.58 0.50
N LEU A 655 10.14 7.33 1.57
CA LEU A 655 10.92 8.51 1.96
C LEU A 655 11.29 8.47 3.45
N ASP A 656 12.54 8.82 3.76
CA ASP A 656 12.98 9.20 5.11
C ASP A 656 12.68 10.71 5.35
N PRO A 657 12.53 11.15 6.61
CA PRO A 657 12.38 12.57 6.95
C PRO A 657 13.51 13.44 6.38
N GLY A 658 13.16 14.50 5.67
CA GLY A 658 14.11 15.38 4.98
C GLY A 658 14.52 14.93 3.57
N ALA A 659 13.86 13.91 2.99
CA ALA A 659 14.09 13.51 1.61
C ALA A 659 13.27 14.35 0.61
N GLU A 660 13.83 14.56 -0.58
CA GLU A 660 13.16 15.19 -1.71
C GLU A 660 13.18 14.27 -2.93
N VAL A 661 12.04 14.17 -3.61
CA VAL A 661 11.86 13.49 -4.88
C VAL A 661 11.35 14.49 -5.93
N LYS A 662 11.93 14.42 -7.11
CA LYS A 662 11.50 15.15 -8.30
C LYS A 662 10.87 14.19 -9.29
N ILE A 663 9.65 14.49 -9.73
CA ILE A 663 8.99 13.79 -10.84
C ILE A 663 8.92 14.75 -12.02
N THR A 664 9.44 14.35 -13.17
CA THR A 664 9.37 15.13 -14.41
C THR A 664 8.40 14.45 -15.37
N ILE A 665 7.44 15.21 -15.90
CA ILE A 665 6.41 14.73 -16.83
C ILE A 665 6.51 15.53 -18.13
N ASP A 666 6.92 14.88 -19.22
CA ASP A 666 7.04 15.46 -20.55
C ASP A 666 5.89 15.00 -21.46
N GLY A 667 5.38 15.87 -22.32
CA GLY A 667 4.36 15.54 -23.31
C GLY A 667 4.24 16.59 -24.41
N VAL A 668 3.31 16.39 -25.35
CA VAL A 668 3.08 17.32 -26.48
C VAL A 668 1.65 17.86 -26.42
N VAL A 669 1.52 19.19 -26.39
CA VAL A 669 0.23 19.88 -26.41
C VAL A 669 -0.45 19.66 -27.76
N SER A 670 -1.74 19.29 -27.77
CA SER A 670 -2.53 19.13 -28.99
C SER A 670 -2.48 20.39 -29.87
N PRO A 671 -2.25 20.27 -31.21
CA PRO A 671 -2.33 21.40 -32.14
C PRO A 671 -3.68 22.13 -32.17
N LEU A 672 -4.73 21.53 -31.60
CA LEU A 672 -6.09 22.10 -31.52
C LEU A 672 -6.40 22.73 -30.14
N ALA A 673 -5.47 22.71 -29.18
CA ALA A 673 -5.68 23.26 -27.85
C ALA A 673 -5.44 24.78 -27.80
N GLY A 674 -6.17 25.49 -26.93
CA GLY A 674 -6.03 26.93 -26.71
C GLY A 674 -6.73 27.37 -25.43
N GLY A 675 -6.28 28.48 -24.84
CA GLY A 675 -6.74 28.96 -23.53
C GLY A 675 -5.97 28.35 -22.35
N GLU A 676 -6.49 28.49 -21.13
CA GLU A 676 -5.81 28.00 -19.92
C GLU A 676 -5.75 26.46 -19.90
N LEU A 677 -4.55 25.92 -19.67
CA LEU A 677 -4.33 24.54 -19.27
C LEU A 677 -4.00 24.49 -17.76
N VAL A 678 -4.81 23.73 -17.03
CA VAL A 678 -4.66 23.47 -15.59
C VAL A 678 -4.25 22.01 -15.42
N ASN A 679 -3.20 21.75 -14.64
CA ASN A 679 -2.70 20.41 -14.39
C ASN A 679 -2.41 20.20 -12.89
N THR A 680 -3.12 19.28 -12.24
CA THR A 680 -3.13 19.11 -10.76
C THR A 680 -2.63 17.72 -10.35
N ALA A 681 -1.71 17.69 -9.38
CA ALA A 681 -1.18 16.49 -8.75
C ALA A 681 -1.51 16.49 -7.25
N ILE A 682 -1.54 15.29 -6.65
CA ILE A 682 -1.83 15.08 -5.22
C ILE A 682 -0.79 14.10 -4.65
N VAL A 683 -0.26 14.37 -3.46
CA VAL A 683 0.52 13.41 -2.65
C VAL A 683 -0.32 12.91 -1.47
N ASN A 684 -0.18 11.63 -1.10
CA ASN A 684 -0.84 11.05 0.06
C ASN A 684 0.12 10.10 0.80
N VAL A 685 0.14 10.19 2.12
CA VAL A 685 0.67 9.13 2.99
C VAL A 685 -0.12 7.82 2.82
N PRO A 686 0.47 6.64 3.13
CA PRO A 686 -0.27 5.40 3.27
C PRO A 686 -1.25 5.47 4.46
N PRO A 687 -2.20 4.51 4.58
CA PRO A 687 -3.04 4.37 5.77
C PRO A 687 -2.20 4.15 7.04
N ASP A 688 -2.79 4.43 8.21
CA ASP A 688 -2.13 4.31 9.52
C ASP A 688 -0.82 5.11 9.66
N THR A 689 -0.71 6.22 8.93
CA THR A 689 0.34 7.23 9.06
C THR A 689 -0.29 8.60 9.23
N LEU A 690 0.12 9.33 10.28
CA LEU A 690 -0.37 10.69 10.51
C LEU A 690 0.36 11.71 9.62
N GLU A 691 -0.41 12.54 8.93
CA GLU A 691 0.01 13.74 8.20
C GLU A 691 -0.44 15.00 8.98
N PRO A 692 0.47 15.81 9.55
CA PRO A 692 0.15 16.98 10.36
C PRO A 692 0.23 18.29 9.55
N ASN A 693 -0.89 18.81 9.07
CA ASN A 693 -0.94 19.92 8.11
C ASN A 693 -0.08 21.16 8.48
N PRO A 694 0.93 21.53 7.66
CA PRO A 694 1.52 22.87 7.67
C PRO A 694 0.60 23.83 6.89
N GLN A 695 -0.10 24.73 7.58
CA GLN A 695 -1.01 25.68 6.94
C GLN A 695 -0.24 26.76 6.16
N GLN A 696 -0.21 26.67 4.82
CA GLN A 696 0.34 27.73 3.96
C GLN A 696 -0.55 28.16 2.77
N ASP A 697 -1.44 27.30 2.25
CA ASP A 697 -2.33 27.64 1.12
C ASP A 697 -3.82 27.66 1.54
N PRO A 698 -4.62 28.69 1.17
CA PRO A 698 -6.07 28.71 1.37
C PRO A 698 -6.88 27.74 0.48
N ASP A 699 -6.38 27.43 -0.73
CA ASP A 699 -7.00 26.50 -1.68
C ASP A 699 -6.52 25.05 -1.45
N ASP A 700 -5.38 24.85 -0.77
CA ASP A 700 -4.91 23.57 -0.23
C ASP A 700 -4.55 23.66 1.28
N PRO A 701 -5.52 23.39 2.18
CA PRO A 701 -5.31 23.45 3.63
C PRO A 701 -4.52 22.26 4.21
N LEU A 702 -4.03 21.34 3.37
CA LEU A 702 -3.25 20.16 3.78
C LEU A 702 -1.79 20.22 3.29
N GLY A 703 -1.48 21.01 2.25
CA GLY A 703 -0.16 21.05 1.60
C GLY A 703 0.11 19.88 0.64
N ASN A 704 -0.94 19.10 0.33
CA ASN A 704 -0.86 17.84 -0.40
C ASN A 704 -1.37 17.89 -1.86
N VAL A 705 -1.75 19.06 -2.39
CA VAL A 705 -2.29 19.28 -3.75
C VAL A 705 -1.51 20.39 -4.47
N ALA A 706 -0.83 20.05 -5.57
CA ALA A 706 -0.10 21.02 -6.38
C ALA A 706 -0.72 21.23 -7.77
N THR A 707 -0.98 22.48 -8.15
CA THR A 707 -1.58 22.83 -9.45
C THR A 707 -0.71 23.78 -10.26
N ALA A 708 -0.29 23.33 -11.45
CA ALA A 708 0.31 24.20 -12.45
C ALA A 708 -0.76 24.78 -13.38
N ARG A 709 -0.59 26.04 -13.79
CA ARG A 709 -1.44 26.77 -14.75
C ARG A 709 -0.56 27.42 -15.81
N LEU A 710 -0.99 27.36 -17.07
CA LEU A 710 -0.33 28.03 -18.21
C LEU A 710 -1.36 28.34 -19.29
N ASP A 711 -1.09 29.34 -20.13
CA ASP A 711 -1.90 29.64 -21.31
C ASP A 711 -1.38 28.91 -22.56
N ILE A 712 -2.30 28.45 -23.42
CA ILE A 712 -1.99 27.93 -24.75
C ILE A 712 -2.44 28.95 -25.80
N ALA A 713 -1.48 29.48 -26.54
CA ALA A 713 -1.70 30.28 -27.73
C ALA A 713 -1.92 29.37 -28.97
N LEU A 714 -2.92 29.72 -29.77
CA LEU A 714 -3.13 29.13 -31.09
C LEU A 714 -2.09 29.67 -32.10
N SER A 715 -1.76 28.86 -33.10
CA SER A 715 -0.96 29.31 -34.25
C SER A 715 -1.90 29.77 -35.39
N PRO A 716 -1.69 30.95 -36.01
CA PRO A 716 -2.54 31.42 -37.10
C PRO A 716 -2.06 30.88 -38.46
N ILE A 717 -2.98 30.29 -39.23
CA ILE A 717 -2.72 29.80 -40.60
C ILE A 717 -3.02 30.93 -41.61
N GLN A 718 -2.26 31.04 -42.70
CA GLN A 718 -2.35 32.12 -43.70
C GLN A 718 -2.28 31.57 -45.15
N PRO A 719 -3.40 31.14 -45.77
CA PRO A 719 -3.45 30.82 -47.19
C PRO A 719 -3.26 32.06 -48.09
N ILE A 720 -2.62 31.87 -49.22
CA ILE A 720 -2.46 32.88 -50.28
C ILE A 720 -3.76 32.94 -51.10
N GLY A 721 -4.21 34.13 -51.49
CA GLY A 721 -5.36 34.32 -52.38
C GLY A 721 -5.03 35.28 -53.53
N ILE A 722 -5.32 34.90 -54.77
CA ILE A 722 -5.09 35.73 -55.97
C ILE A 722 -6.31 35.71 -56.91
N LYS A 723 -6.48 36.78 -57.71
CA LYS A 723 -7.61 36.94 -58.65
C LYS A 723 -7.20 37.67 -59.93
N SER A 724 -7.32 36.99 -61.07
CA SER A 724 -7.11 37.54 -62.41
C SER A 724 -8.40 37.59 -63.24
N SER A 725 -8.33 38.22 -64.41
CA SER A 725 -9.50 38.37 -65.30
C SER A 725 -9.12 38.49 -66.77
N ARG A 726 -9.87 37.83 -67.66
CA ARG A 726 -9.63 37.82 -69.12
C ARG A 726 -10.88 38.04 -69.94
N LEU A 727 -10.71 38.51 -71.18
CA LEU A 727 -11.80 38.63 -72.15
C LEU A 727 -12.20 37.23 -72.63
N ALA A 728 -13.41 36.81 -72.29
CA ALA A 728 -13.91 35.45 -72.55
C ALA A 728 -14.91 35.38 -73.71
N ILE A 729 -15.60 36.49 -73.99
CA ILE A 729 -16.32 36.73 -75.26
C ILE A 729 -16.11 38.20 -75.61
N ASP A 730 -15.38 38.45 -76.69
CA ASP A 730 -15.37 39.71 -77.43
C ASP A 730 -16.65 39.76 -78.28
N ALA A 731 -17.56 40.68 -77.96
CA ALA A 731 -18.90 40.75 -78.55
C ALA A 731 -18.98 41.68 -79.77
N ASP A 732 -18.02 42.61 -79.93
CA ASP A 732 -17.95 43.53 -81.07
C ASP A 732 -16.79 43.24 -82.05
N GLY A 733 -15.85 42.39 -81.67
CA GLY A 733 -14.69 41.97 -82.45
C GLY A 733 -13.54 42.98 -82.42
N SER A 734 -13.53 43.93 -81.49
CA SER A 734 -12.49 44.96 -81.39
C SER A 734 -11.23 44.52 -80.65
N GLY A 735 -11.27 43.41 -79.93
CA GLY A 735 -10.22 42.92 -79.04
C GLY A 735 -10.07 43.71 -77.72
N ASN A 736 -10.86 44.77 -77.52
CA ASN A 736 -10.84 45.62 -76.32
C ASN A 736 -12.05 45.31 -75.44
N LEU A 737 -11.97 45.59 -74.14
CA LEU A 737 -13.09 45.41 -73.22
C LEU A 737 -14.17 46.48 -73.42
N THR A 738 -15.29 46.18 -74.09
CA THR A 738 -16.39 47.14 -74.34
C THR A 738 -17.71 46.75 -73.65
N THR A 739 -18.75 47.57 -73.81
CA THR A 739 -20.08 47.32 -73.23
C THR A 739 -20.81 46.26 -74.04
N GLY A 740 -21.07 45.10 -73.42
CA GLY A 740 -21.67 43.92 -74.06
C GLY A 740 -20.78 42.67 -74.02
N ASP A 741 -19.48 42.85 -73.83
CA ASP A 741 -18.49 41.79 -73.70
C ASP A 741 -18.70 40.91 -72.47
N THR A 742 -18.07 39.74 -72.47
CA THR A 742 -18.01 38.84 -71.31
C THR A 742 -16.58 38.69 -70.80
N VAL A 743 -16.37 39.00 -69.52
CA VAL A 743 -15.12 38.74 -68.79
C VAL A 743 -15.25 37.45 -68.00
N GLU A 744 -14.17 36.67 -67.93
CA GLU A 744 -14.00 35.56 -66.99
C GLU A 744 -13.03 35.97 -65.89
N TYR A 745 -13.46 35.90 -64.63
CA TYR A 745 -12.57 35.99 -63.47
C TYR A 745 -12.06 34.59 -63.11
N THR A 746 -10.79 34.48 -62.74
CA THR A 746 -10.20 33.29 -62.10
C THR A 746 -9.69 33.68 -60.72
N ILE A 747 -10.04 32.89 -59.70
CA ILE A 747 -9.63 33.07 -58.31
C ILE A 747 -8.91 31.80 -57.86
N ILE A 748 -7.80 31.93 -57.14
CA ILE A 748 -7.08 30.80 -56.57
C ILE A 748 -6.78 31.09 -55.10
N TYR A 749 -7.17 30.18 -54.21
CA TYR A 749 -6.69 30.13 -52.83
C TYR A 749 -5.77 28.93 -52.64
N SER A 750 -4.66 29.10 -51.93
CA SER A 750 -3.69 28.01 -51.67
C SER A 750 -3.14 28.04 -50.25
N ASN A 751 -3.20 26.89 -49.56
CA ASN A 751 -2.58 26.72 -48.25
C ASN A 751 -1.14 26.21 -48.40
N GLN A 752 -0.18 27.09 -48.19
CA GLN A 752 1.27 26.80 -48.25
C GLN A 752 1.86 26.43 -46.87
N ASP A 753 1.06 26.39 -45.81
CA ASP A 753 1.51 25.91 -44.49
C ASP A 753 1.94 24.43 -44.59
N PRO A 754 3.08 24.01 -44.00
CA PRO A 754 3.55 22.64 -44.07
C PRO A 754 2.96 21.70 -43.00
N GLU A 755 2.32 22.23 -41.94
CA GLU A 755 1.92 21.48 -40.75
C GLU A 755 0.42 21.51 -40.45
N GLN A 756 -0.33 22.53 -40.87
CA GLN A 756 -1.72 22.76 -40.46
C GLN A 756 -2.73 22.88 -41.62
N ASP A 757 -3.83 22.14 -41.53
CA ASP A 757 -4.94 22.18 -42.48
C ASP A 757 -5.93 23.30 -42.11
N VAL A 758 -6.40 24.09 -43.09
CA VAL A 758 -7.50 25.03 -42.86
C VAL A 758 -8.82 24.28 -43.00
N LEU A 759 -9.53 24.09 -41.89
CA LEU A 759 -10.84 23.44 -41.86
C LEU A 759 -11.94 24.50 -42.06
N ASP A 760 -13.17 24.06 -42.37
CA ASP A 760 -14.35 24.92 -42.51
C ASP A 760 -14.15 26.13 -43.45
N PHE A 761 -13.38 25.92 -44.54
CA PHE A 761 -13.00 26.98 -45.47
C PHE A 761 -14.21 27.50 -46.26
N LEU A 762 -14.40 28.82 -46.23
CA LEU A 762 -15.47 29.55 -46.89
C LEU A 762 -14.89 30.70 -47.72
N ALA A 763 -15.13 30.72 -49.03
CA ALA A 763 -14.83 31.86 -49.90
C ALA A 763 -16.13 32.53 -50.39
N THR A 764 -16.06 33.85 -50.57
CA THR A 764 -17.16 34.74 -50.99
C THR A 764 -16.66 35.80 -51.97
N ASP A 765 -17.54 36.28 -52.85
CA ASP A 765 -17.22 37.31 -53.84
C ASP A 765 -18.48 38.08 -54.29
N THR A 766 -18.36 39.38 -54.54
CA THR A 766 -19.49 40.29 -54.78
C THR A 766 -19.27 41.16 -56.00
N ILE A 767 -20.16 41.06 -57.00
CA ILE A 767 -20.08 41.84 -58.23
C ILE A 767 -20.87 43.14 -58.13
N ASP A 768 -20.34 44.21 -58.76
CA ASP A 768 -21.05 45.48 -58.89
C ASP A 768 -22.17 45.37 -59.93
N THR A 769 -23.39 45.04 -59.49
CA THR A 769 -24.57 44.89 -60.35
C THR A 769 -25.07 46.21 -60.98
N SER A 770 -24.40 47.35 -60.73
CA SER A 770 -24.62 48.59 -61.50
C SER A 770 -23.73 48.67 -62.75
N LYS A 771 -22.73 47.78 -62.87
CA LYS A 771 -21.73 47.75 -63.94
C LYS A 771 -21.66 46.43 -64.70
N VAL A 772 -22.02 45.31 -64.08
CA VAL A 772 -21.91 43.98 -64.69
C VAL A 772 -23.08 43.06 -64.33
N THR A 773 -23.44 42.16 -65.24
CA THR A 773 -24.42 41.08 -65.02
C THR A 773 -23.72 39.72 -64.97
N PHE A 774 -23.94 38.94 -63.90
CA PHE A 774 -23.47 37.54 -63.83
C PHE A 774 -24.01 36.69 -64.99
N VAL A 775 -23.16 35.86 -65.61
CA VAL A 775 -23.57 34.94 -66.68
C VAL A 775 -24.00 33.60 -66.07
N PRO A 776 -25.29 33.20 -66.12
CA PRO A 776 -25.75 31.97 -65.50
C PRO A 776 -25.08 30.72 -66.07
N GLY A 777 -24.69 29.78 -65.21
CA GLY A 777 -24.01 28.54 -65.62
C GLY A 777 -22.53 28.71 -66.00
N SER A 778 -21.94 29.90 -65.81
CA SER A 778 -20.52 30.15 -66.06
C SER A 778 -19.59 29.86 -64.88
N TYR A 779 -20.15 29.61 -63.69
CA TYR A 779 -19.38 29.37 -62.47
C TYR A 779 -18.88 27.91 -62.38
N SER A 780 -17.60 27.74 -62.04
CA SER A 780 -16.99 26.46 -61.70
C SER A 780 -16.03 26.57 -60.52
N LEU A 781 -15.78 25.45 -59.86
CA LEU A 781 -14.73 25.28 -58.85
C LEU A 781 -14.04 23.93 -59.09
N ASP A 782 -12.72 23.95 -59.08
CA ASP A 782 -11.81 22.82 -59.17
C ASP A 782 -10.93 22.79 -57.91
N THR A 783 -10.52 21.62 -57.44
CA THR A 783 -9.61 21.49 -56.29
C THR A 783 -8.37 20.66 -56.60
N SER A 784 -7.27 20.95 -55.90
CA SER A 784 -6.00 20.20 -55.99
C SER A 784 -5.40 19.95 -54.61
N GLY A 785 -4.37 19.11 -54.53
CA GLY A 785 -3.69 18.78 -53.26
C GLY A 785 -4.59 18.14 -52.19
N GLY A 786 -5.71 17.53 -52.60
CA GLY A 786 -6.64 16.86 -51.68
C GLY A 786 -7.68 17.77 -51.02
N ALA A 787 -7.82 19.04 -51.43
CA ALA A 787 -8.83 19.93 -50.88
C ALA A 787 -10.28 19.46 -51.14
N THR A 788 -11.09 19.47 -50.08
CA THR A 788 -12.47 18.91 -50.04
C THR A 788 -13.56 19.99 -50.08
N VAL A 789 -13.16 21.25 -50.26
CA VAL A 789 -14.05 22.40 -50.42
C VAL A 789 -14.99 22.18 -51.62
N SER A 790 -16.29 22.44 -51.42
CA SER A 790 -17.32 22.18 -52.44
C SER A 790 -17.88 23.45 -53.07
N ALA A 791 -18.22 23.37 -54.37
CA ALA A 791 -18.79 24.45 -55.17
C ALA A 791 -20.17 24.90 -54.68
N ASN A 792 -20.47 26.19 -54.71
CA ASN A 792 -21.84 26.68 -54.45
C ASN A 792 -22.64 26.79 -55.77
N PRO A 793 -23.62 25.90 -56.05
CA PRO A 793 -24.38 25.93 -57.31
C PRO A 793 -25.34 27.11 -57.43
N THR A 794 -25.61 27.87 -56.36
CA THR A 794 -26.49 29.06 -56.40
C THR A 794 -25.76 30.39 -56.49
N PHE A 795 -24.41 30.38 -56.51
CA PHE A 795 -23.59 31.58 -56.63
C PHE A 795 -24.01 32.46 -57.82
N ASN A 796 -24.17 33.77 -57.56
CA ASN A 796 -24.51 34.77 -58.57
C ASN A 796 -23.88 36.15 -58.25
N GLY A 797 -22.92 36.21 -57.32
CA GLY A 797 -22.18 37.40 -56.92
C GLY A 797 -23.02 38.55 -56.34
N SER A 798 -24.31 38.35 -56.04
CA SER A 798 -25.21 39.45 -55.66
C SER A 798 -26.23 39.07 -54.60
N THR A 799 -27.21 38.21 -54.92
CA THR A 799 -28.14 37.64 -53.93
C THR A 799 -27.57 36.44 -53.20
N ASP A 800 -26.62 35.74 -53.84
CA ASP A 800 -25.77 34.74 -53.22
C ASP A 800 -24.32 35.02 -53.63
N ILE A 801 -23.54 35.47 -52.64
CA ILE A 801 -22.12 35.84 -52.77
C ILE A 801 -21.18 34.69 -52.39
N ASN A 802 -21.70 33.57 -51.88
CA ASN A 802 -20.85 32.48 -51.42
C ASN A 802 -20.29 31.74 -52.64
N LEU A 803 -18.98 31.78 -52.83
CA LEU A 803 -18.33 31.03 -53.89
C LEU A 803 -18.29 29.54 -53.55
N THR A 804 -17.97 29.20 -52.30
CA THR A 804 -17.96 27.82 -51.80
C THR A 804 -19.24 27.55 -51.01
N ASN A 805 -19.70 26.30 -50.97
CA ASN A 805 -20.99 25.94 -50.37
C ASN A 805 -21.01 26.20 -48.85
N PRO A 806 -21.80 27.16 -48.33
CA PRO A 806 -21.81 27.50 -46.91
C PRO A 806 -22.47 26.43 -46.02
N ASN A 807 -23.12 25.41 -46.62
CA ASN A 807 -23.76 24.31 -45.90
C ASN A 807 -22.92 23.02 -45.89
N VAL A 808 -21.84 22.98 -46.68
CA VAL A 808 -20.91 21.84 -46.80
C VAL A 808 -19.50 22.41 -46.90
N LEU A 809 -19.07 23.01 -45.79
CA LEU A 809 -17.73 23.55 -45.63
C LEU A 809 -16.71 22.41 -45.72
N GLY A 810 -15.54 22.70 -46.31
CA GLY A 810 -14.51 21.70 -46.56
C GLY A 810 -13.14 22.13 -46.06
N THR A 811 -12.17 21.25 -46.25
CA THR A 811 -10.77 21.46 -45.85
C THR A 811 -9.95 21.94 -47.04
N LEU A 812 -9.03 22.88 -46.78
CA LEU A 812 -7.91 23.27 -47.64
C LEU A 812 -6.61 22.76 -46.96
N PRO A 813 -6.16 21.52 -47.26
CA PRO A 813 -5.04 20.88 -46.58
C PRO A 813 -3.71 21.61 -46.71
N LYS A 814 -2.81 21.33 -45.78
CA LYS A 814 -1.40 21.74 -45.82
C LYS A 814 -0.64 21.24 -47.04
N GLY A 815 0.53 21.82 -47.28
CA GLY A 815 1.50 21.36 -48.27
C GLY A 815 1.18 21.75 -49.72
N GLY A 816 0.51 22.89 -49.93
CA GLY A 816 0.29 23.47 -51.25
C GLY A 816 -1.03 23.10 -51.92
N SER A 817 -2.05 22.65 -51.18
CA SER A 817 -3.38 22.42 -51.75
C SER A 817 -3.99 23.72 -52.31
N GLN A 818 -4.93 23.58 -53.25
CA GLN A 818 -5.58 24.73 -53.89
C GLN A 818 -7.08 24.52 -54.09
N VAL A 819 -7.80 25.65 -54.08
CA VAL A 819 -9.16 25.77 -54.62
C VAL A 819 -9.11 26.83 -55.71
N ILE A 820 -9.44 26.44 -56.94
CA ILE A 820 -9.47 27.30 -58.12
C ILE A 820 -10.93 27.51 -58.49
N LEU A 821 -11.36 28.77 -58.65
CA LEU A 821 -12.73 29.14 -58.94
C LEU A 821 -12.77 30.04 -60.17
N LYS A 822 -13.80 29.88 -61.00
CA LYS A 822 -14.01 30.71 -62.19
C LYS A 822 -15.47 31.11 -62.30
N TYR A 823 -15.73 32.30 -62.82
CA TYR A 823 -17.07 32.70 -63.25
C TYR A 823 -17.00 33.83 -64.28
N ARG A 824 -18.10 34.05 -65.01
CA ARG A 824 -18.19 35.09 -66.03
C ARG A 824 -19.21 36.16 -65.72
N VAL A 825 -18.93 37.39 -66.15
CA VAL A 825 -19.84 38.52 -66.10
C VAL A 825 -19.89 39.21 -67.46
N ARG A 826 -21.07 39.69 -67.86
CA ARG A 826 -21.24 40.61 -68.99
C ARG A 826 -21.01 42.05 -68.53
N ILE A 827 -20.31 42.84 -69.32
CA ILE A 827 -20.13 44.28 -69.09
C ILE A 827 -21.41 45.04 -69.50
N ASP A 828 -22.00 45.75 -68.55
CA ASP A 828 -23.14 46.66 -68.77
C ASP A 828 -22.77 48.14 -68.57
N ALA A 829 -21.63 48.39 -67.93
CA ALA A 829 -21.06 49.73 -67.73
C ALA A 829 -20.64 50.39 -69.05
N ALA A 830 -20.78 51.72 -69.10
CA ALA A 830 -20.36 52.53 -70.23
C ALA A 830 -18.84 52.71 -70.31
N GLN A 831 -18.33 53.06 -71.50
CA GLN A 831 -16.93 53.42 -71.73
C GLN A 831 -16.40 54.44 -70.71
N GLY A 832 -15.18 54.21 -70.22
CA GLY A 832 -14.51 55.00 -69.18
C GLY A 832 -14.82 54.56 -67.74
N THR A 833 -15.72 53.60 -67.53
CA THR A 833 -16.05 53.11 -66.18
C THR A 833 -15.02 52.11 -65.68
N GLN A 834 -14.64 52.24 -64.41
CA GLN A 834 -13.82 51.25 -63.68
C GLN A 834 -14.70 50.22 -62.95
N ILE A 835 -14.33 48.96 -63.09
CA ILE A 835 -14.96 47.79 -62.46
C ILE A 835 -13.91 47.17 -61.53
N SER A 836 -14.07 47.38 -60.23
CA SER A 836 -13.22 46.82 -59.18
C SER A 836 -13.92 45.60 -58.57
N ASN A 837 -13.18 44.52 -58.34
CA ASN A 837 -13.74 43.23 -57.91
C ASN A 837 -12.73 42.43 -57.06
N GLN A 838 -13.10 41.99 -55.84
CA GLN A 838 -12.20 41.29 -54.91
C GLN A 838 -12.92 40.21 -54.11
N ALA A 839 -12.33 39.02 -54.00
CA ALA A 839 -12.90 37.91 -53.23
C ALA A 839 -12.29 37.82 -51.83
N VAL A 840 -13.03 37.20 -50.90
CA VAL A 840 -12.68 37.08 -49.47
C VAL A 840 -12.87 35.64 -49.00
N ALA A 841 -11.90 35.12 -48.23
CA ALA A 841 -11.97 33.81 -47.57
C ALA A 841 -11.86 33.90 -46.04
N THR A 842 -12.51 32.97 -45.33
CA THR A 842 -12.50 32.79 -43.87
C THR A 842 -12.57 31.30 -43.50
N SER A 843 -12.37 30.96 -42.22
CA SER A 843 -12.55 29.60 -41.70
C SER A 843 -12.95 29.58 -40.22
N GLN A 844 -13.69 28.55 -39.79
CA GLN A 844 -14.12 28.37 -38.40
C GLN A 844 -13.25 27.35 -37.62
N GLY A 845 -12.72 26.31 -38.26
CA GLY A 845 -11.77 25.35 -37.69
C GLY A 845 -10.35 25.56 -38.23
N GLY A 846 -9.35 25.69 -37.36
CA GLY A 846 -8.01 26.17 -37.75
C GLY A 846 -7.94 27.70 -38.00
N ARG A 847 -9.09 28.38 -37.89
CA ARG A 847 -9.33 29.83 -37.87
C ARG A 847 -8.48 30.65 -38.85
N LEU A 848 -9.02 30.85 -40.04
CA LEU A 848 -8.66 31.97 -40.91
C LEU A 848 -9.60 33.16 -40.67
N ASP A 849 -9.10 34.25 -40.08
CA ASP A 849 -9.94 35.41 -39.73
C ASP A 849 -10.49 36.15 -40.96
N ARG A 850 -9.61 36.51 -41.91
CA ARG A 850 -9.93 37.07 -43.22
C ARG A 850 -8.70 37.00 -44.13
N VAL A 851 -8.89 36.54 -45.36
CA VAL A 851 -7.93 36.72 -46.47
C VAL A 851 -8.65 37.36 -47.64
N VAL A 852 -8.01 38.32 -48.31
CA VAL A 852 -8.45 38.91 -49.57
C VAL A 852 -7.64 38.35 -50.74
N THR A 853 -8.18 38.43 -51.95
CA THR A 853 -7.42 38.16 -53.17
C THR A 853 -6.62 39.38 -53.63
N ASP A 854 -5.33 39.16 -53.90
CA ASP A 854 -4.41 40.05 -54.63
C ASP A 854 -4.76 40.08 -56.15
N ALA A 855 -4.38 41.16 -56.84
CA ALA A 855 -4.75 41.45 -58.24
C ALA A 855 -3.76 40.89 -59.29
N PHE A 856 -3.72 39.57 -59.43
CA PHE A 856 -2.82 38.88 -60.36
C PHE A 856 -3.14 39.09 -61.86
N SER A 857 -2.10 39.10 -62.72
CA SER A 857 -2.21 39.15 -64.19
C SER A 857 -1.22 38.21 -64.89
N SER A 858 -1.74 37.36 -65.79
CA SER A 858 -0.95 36.47 -66.67
C SER A 858 -1.03 36.87 -68.16
N PRO A 859 -0.12 36.36 -69.02
CA PRO A 859 -0.21 36.60 -70.46
C PRO A 859 -1.55 36.12 -71.05
N GLY A 860 -2.37 37.07 -71.54
CA GLY A 860 -3.73 36.81 -72.04
C GLY A 860 -4.85 37.28 -71.10
N ASP A 861 -4.54 37.71 -69.88
CA ASP A 861 -5.46 38.46 -69.03
C ASP A 861 -5.64 39.90 -69.54
N LEU A 862 -6.73 40.54 -69.11
CA LEU A 862 -6.99 41.96 -69.36
C LEU A 862 -6.14 42.83 -68.43
N PRO A 863 -5.56 43.95 -68.92
CA PRO A 863 -4.75 44.84 -68.07
C PRO A 863 -5.54 45.36 -66.86
N THR A 864 -5.10 44.97 -65.66
CA THR A 864 -5.53 45.58 -64.41
C THR A 864 -4.86 46.95 -64.23
N LEU A 865 -5.47 47.82 -63.43
CA LEU A 865 -4.75 48.95 -62.85
C LEU A 865 -3.88 48.46 -61.69
N ILE A 866 -2.74 49.14 -61.47
CA ILE A 866 -1.67 48.76 -60.55
C ILE A 866 -1.77 49.62 -59.28
N ASP A 867 -1.70 48.99 -58.10
CA ASP A 867 -1.24 49.50 -56.78
C ASP A 867 -1.74 50.91 -56.40
N ASP A 868 -2.74 50.97 -55.50
CA ASP A 868 -3.19 52.23 -54.91
C ASP A 868 -2.42 52.65 -53.63
N GLY A 869 -1.55 51.78 -53.12
CA GLY A 869 -0.66 52.01 -51.97
C GLY A 869 -1.32 51.95 -50.59
N VAL A 870 -2.53 51.39 -50.46
CA VAL A 870 -3.30 51.35 -49.18
C VAL A 870 -3.34 49.94 -48.57
N ASN A 871 -2.16 49.44 -48.20
CA ASN A 871 -1.96 48.07 -47.73
C ASN A 871 -2.71 47.79 -46.40
N THR A 872 -3.61 46.81 -46.41
CA THR A 872 -4.25 46.20 -45.22
C THR A 872 -4.07 44.67 -45.14
N GLY A 873 -3.36 44.09 -46.10
CA GLY A 873 -3.15 42.66 -46.30
C GLY A 873 -2.12 41.97 -45.41
N ASN A 874 -1.82 40.73 -45.77
CA ASN A 874 -1.27 39.72 -44.85
C ASN A 874 -0.17 38.82 -45.45
N LEU A 875 0.59 39.30 -46.45
CA LEU A 875 1.80 38.67 -46.99
C LEU A 875 3.08 39.43 -46.55
N PRO A 876 4.05 38.80 -45.83
CA PRO A 876 5.22 39.53 -45.27
C PRO A 876 6.34 39.94 -46.25
N ALA A 877 6.12 39.89 -47.57
CA ALA A 877 7.17 40.12 -48.57
C ALA A 877 6.69 40.78 -49.89
N THR A 878 5.39 41.03 -50.02
CA THR A 878 4.75 41.67 -51.17
C THR A 878 3.75 42.67 -50.63
N ASP A 879 3.93 43.95 -50.98
CA ASP A 879 2.97 45.01 -50.70
C ASP A 879 1.75 44.83 -51.62
N ASP A 880 0.77 43.99 -51.23
CA ASP A 880 -0.45 43.74 -52.02
C ASP A 880 -1.63 43.26 -51.15
N ASP A 881 -2.76 43.95 -51.28
CA ASP A 881 -4.12 43.40 -51.15
C ASP A 881 -5.09 44.10 -52.12
N ASP A 882 -4.64 44.25 -53.37
CA ASP A 882 -5.33 44.99 -54.44
C ASP A 882 -6.61 44.30 -54.92
N PRO A 883 -7.67 45.04 -55.26
CA PRO A 883 -8.81 44.50 -55.99
C PRO A 883 -8.50 44.40 -57.50
N THR A 884 -9.03 43.39 -58.19
CA THR A 884 -8.91 43.31 -59.66
C THR A 884 -9.69 44.45 -60.32
N VAL A 885 -9.01 45.50 -60.82
CA VAL A 885 -9.65 46.69 -61.44
C VAL A 885 -9.51 46.71 -62.96
N LEU A 886 -10.64 46.64 -63.65
CA LEU A 886 -10.76 46.74 -65.11
C LEU A 886 -11.31 48.11 -65.55
N THR A 887 -10.93 48.59 -66.75
CA THR A 887 -11.45 49.84 -67.34
C THR A 887 -12.15 49.58 -68.67
N VAL A 888 -13.45 49.87 -68.76
CA VAL A 888 -14.24 49.68 -69.99
C VAL A 888 -13.80 50.68 -71.06
N GLY A 889 -13.47 50.18 -72.25
CA GLY A 889 -12.89 50.93 -73.35
C GLY A 889 -11.42 51.30 -73.14
N GLY A 890 -10.74 50.68 -72.18
CA GLY A 890 -9.28 50.64 -72.15
C GLY A 890 -8.73 49.85 -73.35
N ALA A 891 -7.57 50.27 -73.86
CA ALA A 891 -6.94 49.59 -74.98
C ALA A 891 -6.38 48.22 -74.52
N SER A 892 -6.81 47.16 -75.19
CA SER A 892 -6.16 45.86 -75.11
C SER A 892 -4.83 45.93 -75.85
N THR A 893 -3.72 45.76 -75.13
CA THR A 893 -2.37 45.96 -75.66
C THR A 893 -1.87 44.73 -76.43
N PHE A 894 -2.58 44.36 -77.50
CA PHE A 894 -2.08 43.43 -78.51
C PHE A 894 -1.72 44.19 -79.78
N THR A 895 -0.50 44.71 -79.85
CA THR A 895 -0.02 45.34 -81.09
C THR A 895 0.53 44.30 -82.06
N THR A 896 0.14 44.40 -83.34
CA THR A 896 0.63 43.50 -84.39
C THR A 896 2.13 43.70 -84.61
N GLY A 897 2.95 42.84 -83.98
CA GLY A 897 4.41 42.92 -83.99
C GLY A 897 5.06 42.36 -82.72
N GLU A 898 4.30 42.25 -81.63
CA GLU A 898 4.74 41.60 -80.39
C GLU A 898 5.08 40.11 -80.61
N PRO A 899 6.02 39.55 -79.84
CA PRO A 899 6.41 38.15 -79.96
C PRO A 899 5.31 37.27 -79.38
N ARG A 900 4.78 36.33 -80.17
CA ARG A 900 3.75 35.36 -79.76
C ARG A 900 4.29 33.92 -79.86
N PHE A 901 4.35 33.23 -78.73
CA PHE A 901 4.70 31.81 -78.67
C PHE A 901 3.44 31.00 -78.45
N VAL A 902 3.23 29.99 -79.28
CA VAL A 902 1.99 29.21 -79.32
C VAL A 902 2.33 27.74 -79.13
N LEU A 903 1.60 27.07 -78.23
CA LEU A 903 1.70 25.64 -77.96
C LEU A 903 0.37 24.95 -78.24
N VAL A 904 0.40 23.81 -78.93
CA VAL A 904 -0.77 22.96 -79.19
C VAL A 904 -0.42 21.52 -78.85
N LYS A 905 -1.04 20.95 -77.81
CA LYS A 905 -0.78 19.57 -77.35
C LYS A 905 -1.81 18.60 -77.96
N ARG A 906 -1.35 17.48 -78.52
CA ARG A 906 -2.18 16.45 -79.18
C ARG A 906 -1.69 15.04 -78.82
N ILE A 907 -2.60 14.09 -78.74
CA ILE A 907 -2.32 12.65 -78.67
C ILE A 907 -2.04 12.17 -80.10
N THR A 908 -0.80 11.75 -80.39
CA THR A 908 -0.38 11.34 -81.74
C THR A 908 -0.24 9.84 -81.94
N ASN A 909 -0.29 9.05 -80.86
CA ASN A 909 -0.32 7.59 -80.94
C ASN A 909 -0.85 7.01 -79.62
N VAL A 910 -1.43 5.81 -79.68
CA VAL A 910 -1.69 4.97 -78.51
C VAL A 910 -1.28 3.55 -78.87
N ILE A 911 -0.46 2.94 -78.02
CA ILE A 911 0.14 1.62 -78.24
C ILE A 911 -0.39 0.67 -77.18
N LYS A 912 -1.20 -0.31 -77.60
CA LYS A 912 -1.78 -1.35 -76.74
C LYS A 912 -1.12 -2.70 -76.99
N ASN A 913 -0.73 -3.39 -75.93
CA ASN A 913 0.01 -4.66 -76.01
C ASN A 913 1.24 -4.62 -76.96
N GLY A 914 1.90 -3.46 -77.08
CA GLY A 914 3.05 -3.25 -77.96
C GLY A 914 2.72 -2.92 -79.43
N LEU A 915 1.45 -2.76 -79.81
CA LEU A 915 1.01 -2.40 -81.17
C LEU A 915 0.18 -1.10 -81.18
N PRO A 916 0.38 -0.18 -82.16
CA PRO A 916 -0.49 0.98 -82.34
C PRO A 916 -1.97 0.61 -82.55
N ILE A 917 -2.89 1.43 -82.02
CA ILE A 917 -4.34 1.23 -82.22
C ILE A 917 -4.72 1.56 -83.67
N GLY A 918 -4.94 0.53 -84.49
CA GLY A 918 -5.35 0.67 -85.90
C GLY A 918 -6.80 1.13 -86.14
N SER A 919 -7.61 1.33 -85.09
CA SER A 919 -8.99 1.86 -85.20
C SER A 919 -9.08 3.38 -85.11
N VAL A 920 -7.97 4.09 -84.88
CA VAL A 920 -7.91 5.55 -84.75
C VAL A 920 -6.85 6.10 -85.68
N ASN A 921 -7.20 7.09 -86.50
CA ASN A 921 -6.25 7.76 -87.37
C ASN A 921 -5.69 9.01 -86.69
N PHE A 922 -4.51 8.90 -86.09
CA PHE A 922 -3.80 10.03 -85.49
C PHE A 922 -3.04 10.90 -86.51
N GLY A 923 -3.01 10.51 -87.79
CA GLY A 923 -2.29 11.21 -88.87
C GLY A 923 -3.09 12.31 -89.57
N ILE A 924 -4.22 12.74 -89.02
CA ILE A 924 -5.04 13.85 -89.51
C ILE A 924 -5.05 15.01 -88.51
N PRO A 925 -5.20 16.27 -88.98
CA PRO A 925 -5.55 17.39 -88.12
C PRO A 925 -6.98 17.22 -87.57
N VAL A 926 -7.18 17.58 -86.30
CA VAL A 926 -8.49 17.59 -85.65
C VAL A 926 -8.59 18.86 -84.82
N ASP A 927 -9.40 19.79 -85.34
CA ASP A 927 -9.72 21.11 -84.81
C ASP A 927 -10.37 21.05 -83.42
N ASP A 928 -9.78 21.72 -82.42
CA ASP A 928 -10.45 22.03 -81.16
C ASP A 928 -11.19 23.38 -81.29
N PRO A 929 -12.53 23.39 -81.38
CA PRO A 929 -13.32 24.61 -81.62
C PRO A 929 -13.29 25.59 -80.43
N ASN A 930 -12.64 25.25 -79.32
CA ASN A 930 -12.46 26.11 -78.15
C ASN A 930 -11.05 26.74 -78.09
N ASP A 931 -10.10 26.26 -78.90
CA ASP A 931 -8.73 26.78 -78.94
C ASP A 931 -8.40 27.41 -80.31
N PRO A 932 -8.54 28.74 -80.48
CA PRO A 932 -8.24 29.42 -81.73
C PRO A 932 -6.75 29.36 -82.11
N ASN A 933 -5.86 28.86 -81.24
CA ASN A 933 -4.47 28.62 -81.56
C ASN A 933 -4.24 27.42 -82.48
N ASP A 934 -5.17 26.46 -82.57
CA ASP A 934 -5.03 25.28 -83.44
C ASP A 934 -5.14 25.64 -84.95
N ASN A 935 -5.90 26.69 -85.26
CA ASN A 935 -6.23 27.10 -86.62
C ASN A 935 -5.28 28.17 -87.22
N LEU A 936 -4.12 28.42 -86.60
CA LEU A 936 -3.23 29.51 -87.04
C LEU A 936 -2.57 29.23 -88.40
N PRO A 937 -2.51 30.21 -89.32
CA PRO A 937 -1.87 30.05 -90.63
C PRO A 937 -0.40 29.60 -90.57
N GLY A 938 0.32 29.93 -89.50
CA GLY A 938 1.72 29.54 -89.29
C GLY A 938 1.95 28.02 -89.21
N TRP A 939 0.93 27.21 -88.91
CA TRP A 939 1.03 25.74 -88.89
C TRP A 939 1.15 25.10 -90.28
N SER A 940 0.82 25.84 -91.35
CA SER A 940 0.96 25.39 -92.76
C SER A 940 2.38 25.00 -93.18
N GLN A 941 3.36 25.31 -92.33
CA GLN A 941 4.77 24.98 -92.46
C GLN A 941 5.13 23.55 -92.01
N LEU A 942 4.28 22.90 -91.19
CA LEU A 942 4.46 21.50 -90.83
C LEU A 942 4.32 20.62 -92.08
N SER A 943 5.02 19.48 -92.12
CA SER A 943 4.92 18.52 -93.24
C SER A 943 3.51 17.95 -93.45
N THR A 944 2.66 18.06 -92.44
CA THR A 944 1.23 17.71 -92.41
C THR A 944 0.29 18.88 -92.74
N GLY A 945 0.80 20.12 -92.85
CA GLY A 945 0.03 21.35 -93.10
C GLY A 945 -0.75 21.91 -91.90
N ALA A 946 -0.85 21.16 -90.80
CA ALA A 946 -1.45 21.56 -89.52
C ALA A 946 -0.99 20.59 -88.40
N PRO A 947 -1.21 20.89 -87.11
CA PRO A 947 -0.99 19.93 -86.02
C PRO A 947 -1.82 18.67 -86.26
N VAL A 948 -1.26 17.48 -86.05
CA VAL A 948 -2.00 16.20 -86.21
C VAL A 948 -2.13 15.47 -84.88
N GLY A 949 -3.13 14.60 -84.80
CA GLY A 949 -3.49 13.89 -83.58
C GLY A 949 -4.77 14.46 -82.96
N LEU A 950 -5.14 13.92 -81.80
CA LEU A 950 -6.41 14.24 -81.13
C LEU A 950 -6.19 15.11 -79.90
N PHE A 951 -7.09 16.07 -79.63
CA PHE A 951 -7.12 16.77 -78.34
C PHE A 951 -7.77 15.93 -77.23
N GLN A 952 -8.67 14.99 -77.59
CA GLN A 952 -9.40 14.11 -76.68
C GLN A 952 -9.40 12.65 -77.19
N PHE A 953 -9.42 11.66 -76.29
CA PHE A 953 -9.40 10.23 -76.64
C PHE A 953 -10.35 9.42 -75.73
N ASP A 954 -11.52 9.06 -76.26
CA ASP A 954 -12.63 8.50 -75.47
C ASP A 954 -12.65 6.95 -75.38
N GLN A 955 -11.58 6.26 -75.78
CA GLN A 955 -11.51 4.80 -75.64
C GLN A 955 -10.78 4.41 -74.35
N PRO A 956 -11.29 3.44 -73.57
CA PRO A 956 -10.66 3.04 -72.31
C PRO A 956 -9.25 2.48 -72.53
N LEU A 957 -8.31 2.84 -71.67
CA LEU A 957 -6.92 2.34 -71.64
C LEU A 957 -6.75 1.36 -70.47
N ALA A 958 -5.68 0.55 -70.52
CA ALA A 958 -5.30 -0.35 -69.44
C ALA A 958 -3.87 -0.07 -68.94
N SER A 959 -3.59 -0.44 -67.69
CA SER A 959 -2.24 -0.46 -67.12
C SER A 959 -1.25 -1.13 -68.07
N GLY A 960 -0.14 -0.46 -68.36
CA GLY A 960 0.90 -0.90 -69.28
C GLY A 960 0.73 -0.47 -70.75
N ASP A 961 -0.43 0.05 -71.16
CA ASP A 961 -0.59 0.74 -72.45
C ASP A 961 0.29 2.01 -72.49
N LEU A 962 0.74 2.44 -73.67
CA LEU A 962 1.47 3.70 -73.84
C LEU A 962 0.63 4.72 -74.61
N VAL A 963 0.64 5.98 -74.15
CA VAL A 963 0.08 7.14 -74.84
C VAL A 963 1.23 8.04 -75.30
N GLU A 964 1.19 8.48 -76.55
CA GLU A 964 2.17 9.40 -77.12
C GLU A 964 1.57 10.80 -77.26
N TYR A 965 2.21 11.77 -76.61
CA TYR A 965 1.87 13.18 -76.72
C TYR A 965 2.86 13.89 -77.64
N THR A 966 2.34 14.79 -78.47
CA THR A 966 3.11 15.79 -79.21
C THR A 966 2.65 17.18 -78.79
N ILE A 967 3.58 18.01 -78.31
CA ILE A 967 3.41 19.45 -78.10
C ILE A 967 3.99 20.13 -79.35
N TYR A 968 3.12 20.59 -80.25
CA TYR A 968 3.53 21.44 -81.36
C TYR A 968 3.82 22.85 -80.85
N PHE A 969 4.82 23.52 -81.42
CA PHE A 969 5.13 24.92 -81.10
C PHE A 969 5.26 25.78 -82.37
N LEU A 970 4.83 27.03 -82.27
CA LEU A 970 4.91 28.05 -83.32
C LEU A 970 5.33 29.40 -82.70
N VAL A 971 6.26 30.10 -83.35
CA VAL A 971 6.68 31.47 -83.03
C VAL A 971 6.18 32.43 -84.11
N GLU A 972 5.36 33.40 -83.73
CA GLU A 972 4.90 34.51 -84.58
C GLU A 972 5.41 35.86 -84.03
N GLY A 973 5.43 36.89 -84.87
CA GLY A 973 5.83 38.25 -84.46
C GLY A 973 7.34 38.48 -84.47
N THR A 974 7.91 38.87 -83.33
CA THR A 974 9.35 39.14 -83.13
C THR A 974 10.08 37.97 -82.46
N GLN A 975 11.40 38.07 -82.27
CA GLN A 975 12.25 37.00 -81.76
C GLN A 975 12.00 36.70 -80.27
N PHE A 976 11.85 35.42 -79.94
CA PHE A 976 11.96 34.91 -78.57
C PHE A 976 13.36 34.39 -78.30
N ASN A 977 13.78 34.56 -77.05
CA ASN A 977 15.05 34.05 -76.53
C ASN A 977 14.80 33.12 -75.33
N ASN A 978 15.67 32.15 -75.11
CA ASN A 978 15.63 31.22 -73.96
C ASN A 978 14.23 30.59 -73.72
N ILE A 979 13.58 30.08 -74.77
CA ILE A 979 12.31 29.37 -74.64
C ILE A 979 12.56 28.03 -73.94
N GLN A 980 11.86 27.78 -72.83
CA GLN A 980 11.90 26.51 -72.12
C GLN A 980 10.47 25.98 -71.96
N ILE A 981 10.27 24.69 -72.27
CA ILE A 981 8.99 23.98 -72.07
C ILE A 981 9.15 23.02 -70.89
N CYS A 982 8.21 23.06 -69.95
CA CYS A 982 8.01 22.02 -68.95
C CYS A 982 6.61 21.42 -69.12
N ASP A 983 6.49 20.09 -69.00
CA ASP A 983 5.21 19.38 -69.07
C ASP A 983 5.18 18.29 -67.98
N PRO A 984 4.45 18.50 -66.87
CA PRO A 984 4.29 17.52 -65.80
C PRO A 984 3.65 16.22 -66.29
N ILE A 985 4.06 15.10 -65.70
CA ILE A 985 3.48 13.80 -66.01
C ILE A 985 2.11 13.66 -65.33
N PRO A 986 1.02 13.34 -66.04
CA PRO A 986 -0.31 13.18 -65.43
C PRO A 986 -0.36 12.09 -64.37
N GLN A 987 -1.15 12.31 -63.31
CA GLN A 987 -1.42 11.32 -62.27
C GLN A 987 -2.02 10.03 -62.85
N GLY A 988 -1.54 8.88 -62.40
CA GLY A 988 -1.90 7.57 -62.98
C GLY A 988 -1.15 7.25 -64.28
N THR A 989 -0.09 8.00 -64.59
CA THR A 989 0.83 7.67 -65.67
C THR A 989 2.30 7.84 -65.26
N THR A 990 3.17 7.00 -65.81
CA THR A 990 4.64 7.06 -65.64
C THR A 990 5.33 7.40 -66.96
N PHE A 991 6.28 8.34 -66.97
CA PHE A 991 7.07 8.67 -68.16
C PHE A 991 7.85 7.48 -68.75
N PHE A 992 7.67 7.21 -70.06
CA PHE A 992 8.30 6.08 -70.73
C PHE A 992 9.69 6.44 -71.29
N ARG A 993 10.69 6.27 -70.42
CA ARG A 993 12.12 6.60 -70.59
C ARG A 993 12.82 6.09 -71.87
N ASN A 994 12.25 5.11 -72.59
CA ASN A 994 12.86 4.51 -73.79
C ASN A 994 11.96 4.66 -75.02
N SER A 995 11.36 5.83 -75.21
CA SER A 995 10.39 6.08 -76.29
C SER A 995 11.02 6.10 -77.70
N PHE A 996 12.25 6.61 -77.82
CA PHE A 996 12.93 6.81 -79.12
C PHE A 996 14.35 6.24 -79.17
N GLY A 997 14.90 5.82 -78.04
CA GLY A 997 16.20 5.16 -77.91
C GLY A 997 16.45 4.66 -76.50
N VAL A 998 17.64 4.09 -76.25
CA VAL A 998 18.03 3.66 -74.90
C VAL A 998 18.34 4.89 -74.05
N ASN A 999 17.58 5.09 -72.97
CA ASN A 999 17.58 6.30 -72.15
C ASN A 999 17.21 7.59 -72.92
N GLN A 1000 16.49 7.48 -74.04
CA GLN A 1000 15.99 8.60 -74.83
C GLN A 1000 14.45 8.54 -74.90
N GLY A 1001 13.79 9.28 -74.01
CA GLY A 1001 12.34 9.32 -73.87
C GLY A 1001 11.65 10.51 -74.55
N ILE A 1002 12.41 11.51 -75.01
CA ILE A 1002 11.92 12.74 -75.63
C ILE A 1002 12.45 12.83 -77.07
N LEU A 1003 11.62 13.28 -78.00
CA LEU A 1003 11.98 13.57 -79.39
C LEU A 1003 11.66 15.04 -79.68
N LEU A 1004 12.68 15.80 -80.07
CA LEU A 1004 12.55 17.21 -80.43
C LEU A 1004 12.61 17.35 -81.96
N ASN A 1005 11.65 18.05 -82.55
CA ASN A 1005 11.74 18.56 -83.92
C ASN A 1005 11.98 20.07 -83.89
N GLN A 1006 13.13 20.51 -84.40
CA GLN A 1006 13.48 21.90 -84.64
C GLN A 1006 14.10 22.04 -86.03
N ASN A 1007 13.80 23.13 -86.74
CA ASN A 1007 14.27 23.35 -88.12
C ASN A 1007 14.00 22.14 -89.06
N GLY A 1008 12.88 21.45 -88.85
CA GLY A 1008 12.50 20.24 -89.59
C GLY A 1008 13.32 18.97 -89.28
N THR A 1009 14.25 19.02 -88.31
CA THR A 1009 15.13 17.89 -87.95
C THR A 1009 14.67 17.26 -86.64
N GLU A 1010 14.42 15.95 -86.65
CA GLU A 1010 14.08 15.17 -85.44
C GLU A 1010 15.34 14.68 -84.72
N VAL A 1011 15.47 14.98 -83.42
CA VAL A 1011 16.60 14.58 -82.57
C VAL A 1011 16.07 14.01 -81.25
N ALA A 1012 16.43 12.76 -80.96
CA ALA A 1012 16.06 12.09 -79.71
C ALA A 1012 16.96 12.56 -78.56
N GLN A 1013 16.38 13.27 -77.60
CA GLN A 1013 17.05 13.77 -76.41
C GLN A 1013 17.16 12.66 -75.35
N THR A 1014 18.15 12.73 -74.48
CA THR A 1014 18.26 11.83 -73.33
C THR A 1014 17.24 12.17 -72.24
N ASN A 1015 17.19 11.34 -71.20
CA ASN A 1015 16.42 11.62 -69.99
C ASN A 1015 17.24 12.34 -68.91
N ALA A 1016 18.55 12.53 -69.12
CA ALA A 1016 19.50 12.98 -68.11
C ALA A 1016 19.67 14.51 -68.15
N ALA A 1017 20.38 15.06 -67.17
CA ALA A 1017 20.91 16.42 -67.29
C ALA A 1017 22.33 16.33 -67.86
N ASP A 1018 22.47 16.47 -69.19
CA ASP A 1018 23.79 16.51 -69.85
C ASP A 1018 23.98 17.74 -70.76
N THR A 1019 24.40 17.55 -72.01
CA THR A 1019 24.68 18.60 -73.00
C THR A 1019 23.63 18.69 -74.12
N ASP A 1020 22.67 17.77 -74.17
CA ASP A 1020 21.50 17.90 -75.05
C ASP A 1020 20.42 18.83 -74.45
N THR A 1021 19.33 19.03 -75.20
CA THR A 1021 18.29 20.04 -74.86
C THR A 1021 17.13 19.50 -74.02
N GLY A 1022 17.01 18.18 -73.86
CA GLY A 1022 15.91 17.54 -73.15
C GLY A 1022 16.34 16.85 -71.86
N ARG A 1023 15.43 16.78 -70.88
CA ARG A 1023 15.63 15.97 -69.67
C ARG A 1023 14.31 15.52 -69.07
N PHE A 1024 14.38 14.48 -68.24
CA PHE A 1024 13.27 14.08 -67.37
C PHE A 1024 13.64 14.34 -65.91
N PHE A 1025 12.83 15.15 -65.22
CA PHE A 1025 12.86 15.26 -63.78
C PHE A 1025 12.04 14.12 -63.17
N SER A 1026 12.63 13.34 -62.27
CA SER A 1026 11.93 12.23 -61.60
C SER A 1026 10.85 12.71 -60.62
N PRO A 1027 9.87 11.86 -60.27
CA PRO A 1027 9.01 12.04 -59.10
C PRO A 1027 9.75 12.64 -57.90
N LEU A 1028 9.16 13.69 -57.33
CA LEU A 1028 9.65 14.41 -56.14
C LEU A 1028 11.05 15.03 -56.27
N ALA A 1029 11.61 15.18 -57.48
CA ALA A 1029 12.85 15.93 -57.68
C ALA A 1029 12.60 17.44 -57.47
N PRO A 1030 13.42 18.16 -56.69
CA PRO A 1030 13.29 19.60 -56.52
C PRO A 1030 13.65 20.33 -57.82
N LEU A 1031 12.78 21.25 -58.24
CA LEU A 1031 12.88 22.01 -59.47
C LEU A 1031 13.41 23.42 -59.17
N LEU A 1032 14.68 23.66 -59.51
CA LEU A 1032 15.38 24.94 -59.29
C LEU A 1032 14.90 26.02 -60.27
N SER A 1033 13.74 26.61 -59.99
CA SER A 1033 13.10 27.68 -60.77
C SER A 1033 13.04 27.51 -62.32
N PRO A 1034 12.69 26.32 -62.89
CA PRO A 1034 12.36 26.21 -64.32
C PRO A 1034 10.90 26.67 -64.56
N PRO A 1035 10.39 26.70 -65.81
CA PRO A 1035 8.99 27.04 -66.12
C PRO A 1035 7.98 25.93 -65.76
N CYS A 1036 8.24 25.16 -64.70
CA CYS A 1036 7.32 24.15 -64.17
C CYS A 1036 6.45 24.80 -63.07
N PRO A 1037 5.14 24.54 -63.01
CA PRO A 1037 4.24 25.25 -62.10
C PRO A 1037 4.48 24.91 -60.62
N ASN A 1038 4.97 23.70 -60.31
CA ASN A 1038 5.33 23.31 -58.94
C ASN A 1038 6.85 23.22 -58.77
N GLN A 1039 7.36 23.53 -57.57
CA GLN A 1039 8.78 23.31 -57.24
C GLN A 1039 9.12 21.82 -57.01
N ILE A 1040 8.11 20.96 -56.86
CA ILE A 1040 8.24 19.51 -56.68
C ILE A 1040 7.09 18.85 -57.44
N GLU A 1041 7.38 18.07 -58.48
CA GLU A 1041 6.35 17.41 -59.30
C GLU A 1041 6.14 15.94 -58.86
N PRO A 1042 4.92 15.53 -58.42
CA PRO A 1042 4.69 14.21 -57.83
C PRO A 1042 4.99 13.01 -58.75
N GLN A 1043 4.76 13.14 -60.07
CA GLN A 1043 5.08 12.11 -61.07
C GLN A 1043 6.33 12.45 -61.90
N GLY A 1044 7.01 13.56 -61.58
CA GLY A 1044 8.05 14.14 -62.40
C GLY A 1044 7.50 14.93 -63.58
N ALA A 1045 8.40 15.45 -64.41
CA ALA A 1045 8.09 16.28 -65.57
C ALA A 1045 9.12 16.08 -66.68
N ILE A 1046 8.72 16.23 -67.94
CA ILE A 1046 9.68 16.48 -69.02
C ILE A 1046 10.03 17.96 -69.06
N PHE A 1047 11.26 18.26 -69.47
CA PHE A 1047 11.74 19.61 -69.74
C PHE A 1047 12.51 19.61 -71.07
N VAL A 1048 12.32 20.66 -71.87
CA VAL A 1048 13.09 20.91 -73.08
C VAL A 1048 13.47 22.39 -73.16
N ASP A 1049 14.76 22.68 -73.30
CA ASP A 1049 15.25 24.03 -73.62
C ASP A 1049 15.31 24.17 -75.14
N LEU A 1050 14.40 24.96 -75.70
CA LEU A 1050 14.34 25.25 -77.13
C LEU A 1050 15.32 26.38 -77.54
N GLY A 1051 15.91 27.09 -76.58
CA GLY A 1051 16.81 28.21 -76.83
C GLY A 1051 16.13 29.40 -77.51
N ASP A 1052 16.90 30.10 -78.35
CA ASP A 1052 16.41 31.26 -79.11
C ASP A 1052 15.76 30.82 -80.42
N ILE A 1053 14.49 31.15 -80.65
CA ILE A 1053 13.77 30.87 -81.89
C ILE A 1053 13.44 32.18 -82.62
N THR A 1054 14.01 32.33 -83.81
CA THR A 1054 13.65 33.43 -84.73
C THR A 1054 12.32 33.15 -85.44
N PRO A 1055 11.47 34.16 -85.70
CA PRO A 1055 10.19 34.02 -86.41
C PRO A 1055 10.36 33.78 -87.93
N THR A 1056 11.48 33.20 -88.37
CA THR A 1056 11.77 32.97 -89.78
C THR A 1056 11.29 31.60 -90.24
N THR A 1057 10.51 31.57 -91.30
CA THR A 1057 9.99 30.33 -91.91
C THR A 1057 11.14 29.57 -92.62
N PRO A 1058 11.33 28.24 -92.44
CA PRO A 1058 10.51 27.28 -91.69
C PRO A 1058 11.03 26.96 -90.28
N GLY A 1059 11.96 27.75 -89.73
CA GLY A 1059 12.59 27.49 -88.42
C GLY A 1059 11.73 27.86 -87.20
N ASN A 1060 10.65 28.63 -87.41
CA ASN A 1060 9.76 29.12 -86.36
C ASN A 1060 8.64 28.12 -85.95
N VAL A 1061 8.69 26.87 -86.44
CA VAL A 1061 7.72 25.82 -86.10
C VAL A 1061 8.44 24.51 -85.75
N GLY A 1062 7.84 23.69 -84.89
CA GLY A 1062 8.38 22.38 -84.53
C GLY A 1062 7.50 21.64 -83.54
N PHE A 1063 8.07 20.64 -82.87
CA PHE A 1063 7.36 19.93 -81.79
C PHE A 1063 8.28 19.25 -80.78
N VAL A 1064 7.77 19.03 -79.56
CA VAL A 1064 8.31 18.09 -78.56
C VAL A 1064 7.38 16.88 -78.49
N ARG A 1065 7.91 15.66 -78.55
CA ARG A 1065 7.13 14.41 -78.49
C ARG A 1065 7.68 13.46 -77.45
N PHE A 1066 6.81 12.81 -76.68
CA PHE A 1066 7.15 11.86 -75.63
C PHE A 1066 6.05 10.82 -75.43
N ARG A 1067 6.31 9.77 -74.64
CA ARG A 1067 5.27 8.81 -74.23
C ARG A 1067 5.18 8.67 -72.71
N VAL A 1068 3.97 8.44 -72.23
CA VAL A 1068 3.69 7.95 -70.89
C VAL A 1068 3.15 6.52 -70.97
N ARG A 1069 3.32 5.77 -69.89
CA ARG A 1069 2.69 4.49 -69.60
C ARG A 1069 1.50 4.76 -68.68
N ILE A 1070 0.36 4.13 -68.92
CA ILE A 1070 -0.73 4.08 -67.93
C ILE A 1070 -0.30 3.14 -66.81
N ASP A 1071 -0.46 3.56 -65.56
CA ASP A 1071 -0.01 2.79 -64.38
C ASP A 1071 -0.94 1.60 -64.06
#